data_AF-A0A9J6BR00-F1
#
_entry.id   AF-A0A9J6BR00-F1
#
_cell.length_a   1.000
_cell.length_b   1.000
_cell.length_c   1.000
_cell.angle_alpha   90.00
_cell.angle_beta   90.00
_cell.angle_gamma   90.00
#
_symmetry.space_group_name_H-M   'P 1'
#
loop_
_entity.id
_entity.type
_entity.pdbx_description
1 polymer ?
#
loop_
_entity_poly.entity_id
_entity_poly.type
_entity_poly.pdbx_seq_one_letter_code
_entity_poly.pdbx_strand_id
1 'polypeptide(L)'
;MATTYGRQGQISTLIQHRSERPHITSERTLRAIGRVGQAVNLAVERFVTVGETIADDNHDIKQDMYDACKEARAAGSSIERLCDVAASDPTGYAQLDDRGPMVRAARALLGSVTRVLLLADIVVVKQLLLAKDRISRTLGRLESVATFTEFVKAFSVFGAEMVELAHITGDRQNDLKDERRRAQMSAARLVLERSTMMLLTSSKTSLRHPECTYSKENRDTVFCQMRRAMDLIHYVVKDGVLESTNDRNLSRQQTIEWDSERNTAFTCLKHFSRLVEMARPRFDRVPHQQPSAMTSSTSVAQGTDKDTNAERREREQLMRSNSERDRSTNSHPRELANMGGREFNDHHQHHQQRDVSLAKFSCRGEAAISIFLPDTREKLISALEKVCERTQDFTDSAYTTHEHRENILLLCDRAKLELNQLLRIAVNMEQHPNSSFDIDSCVDSVVGAANDLINQLVLTAQDQASDLPHLTKLGIELVTLLRTIALNHEIDRLQNSADRFHEHIDHMLEICKLLRHIAMTETLQVQAKFAEINVRIYGPQVITASKALCSYPNSKAMKENLEVFIDMWQWLTTDITTISKDILDLAQTNLKPEKQGYLSLPRPGKHGTTSKPLKPTRLDTEEQEKIAKSGLEMKMITNEMDAETDKWNSTTDENNDIVKRAKNMSAMAFSMYQFTKGEGSLRTTQDLFTQAEYFAEEANRLYKVVRQFSYQVPAGGPKKELLDHLDKVPTYVQTLQFCVKESTVGKSATFVKVDHVIQETKNLMNIISKVVSVCFDCANKIQKKKTVVFTLSDGRWDLGNNKVVI
;
A
#
# COMPACT_ATOMS: atom_id res chain seq x y z
N MET A 1 11.95 -15.94 12.74
CA MET A 1 10.94 -16.80 12.07
C MET A 1 11.02 -16.67 10.54
N ALA A 2 12.14 -17.07 9.90
CA ALA A 2 12.39 -16.83 8.47
C ALA A 2 12.15 -18.05 7.54
N THR A 3 11.54 -19.13 8.02
CA THR A 3 11.45 -20.40 7.28
C THR A 3 10.04 -20.82 6.86
N THR A 4 9.01 -20.00 7.15
CA THR A 4 7.61 -20.35 6.89
C THR A 4 7.13 -19.97 5.48
N TYR A 5 7.76 -18.99 4.82
CA TYR A 5 7.36 -18.55 3.46
C TYR A 5 7.81 -19.50 2.33
N GLY A 6 8.73 -20.43 2.59
CA GLY A 6 9.12 -21.47 1.64
C GLY A 6 8.13 -22.63 1.51
N ARG A 7 7.12 -22.72 2.37
CA ARG A 7 6.23 -23.90 2.47
C ARG A 7 4.91 -23.78 1.71
N GLN A 8 4.51 -22.58 1.28
CA GLN A 8 3.35 -22.41 0.38
C GLN A 8 3.61 -23.02 -1.02
N GLY A 9 4.87 -23.16 -1.42
CA GLY A 9 5.24 -23.79 -2.70
C GLY A 9 4.81 -25.27 -2.79
N GLN A 10 4.96 -26.03 -1.70
CA GLN A 10 4.75 -27.49 -1.70
C GLN A 10 3.27 -27.89 -1.87
N ILE A 11 2.33 -27.05 -1.37
CA ILE A 11 0.88 -27.30 -1.50
C ILE A 11 0.40 -27.02 -2.93
N SER A 12 0.93 -25.98 -3.57
CA SER A 12 0.63 -25.68 -4.99
C SER A 12 1.16 -26.77 -5.93
N THR A 13 2.32 -27.38 -5.62
CA THR A 13 2.90 -28.47 -6.41
C THR A 13 2.02 -29.73 -6.41
N LEU A 14 1.30 -30.01 -5.32
CA LEU A 14 0.36 -31.14 -5.23
C LEU A 14 -0.90 -30.94 -6.10
N ILE A 15 -1.37 -29.71 -6.26
CA ILE A 15 -2.61 -29.39 -6.98
C ILE A 15 -2.35 -29.31 -8.50
N GLN A 16 -1.13 -28.96 -8.92
CA GLN A 16 -0.81 -28.65 -10.32
C GLN A 16 -0.27 -29.84 -11.13
N HIS A 17 0.18 -30.93 -10.49
CA HIS A 17 0.84 -32.05 -11.16
C HIS A 17 -0.08 -33.09 -11.85
N ARG A 18 -1.40 -32.93 -11.84
CA ARG A 18 -2.34 -33.95 -12.38
C ARG A 18 -3.20 -33.50 -13.57
N SER A 19 -2.84 -32.41 -14.25
CA SER A 19 -3.55 -31.94 -15.45
C SER A 19 -2.69 -32.09 -16.70
N GLU A 20 -2.67 -33.28 -17.31
CA GLU A 20 -2.85 -33.51 -18.75
C GLU A 20 -2.38 -34.92 -19.20
N ARG A 21 -3.31 -35.64 -19.85
CA ARG A 21 -3.21 -36.89 -20.65
C ARG A 21 -3.42 -38.25 -19.93
N PRO A 22 -4.31 -39.11 -20.47
CA PRO A 22 -4.45 -40.50 -20.07
C PRO A 22 -3.39 -41.33 -20.82
N HIS A 23 -2.23 -41.56 -20.20
CA HIS A 23 -1.36 -42.71 -20.50
C HIS A 23 -0.20 -42.76 -19.51
N ILE A 24 -0.19 -43.81 -18.69
CA ILE A 24 0.95 -44.34 -17.90
C ILE A 24 1.66 -43.28 -17.04
N THR A 25 1.14 -43.02 -15.84
CA THR A 25 1.91 -42.38 -14.76
C THR A 25 3.16 -43.21 -14.48
N SER A 26 4.33 -42.68 -14.85
CA SER A 26 5.63 -43.26 -14.50
C SER A 26 5.68 -43.54 -12.98
N GLU A 27 6.17 -44.72 -12.59
CA GLU A 27 6.42 -45.11 -11.19
C GLU A 27 7.21 -44.04 -10.42
N ARG A 28 8.05 -43.27 -11.13
CA ARG A 28 8.81 -42.13 -10.58
C ARG A 28 7.91 -40.97 -10.13
N THR A 29 6.83 -40.69 -10.85
CA THR A 29 5.87 -39.62 -10.54
C THR A 29 5.00 -40.01 -9.34
N LEU A 30 4.57 -41.27 -9.27
CA LEU A 30 3.81 -41.80 -8.13
C LEU A 30 4.64 -41.75 -6.83
N ARG A 31 5.90 -42.18 -6.90
CA ARG A 31 6.84 -42.05 -5.76
C ARG A 31 7.11 -40.60 -5.35
N ALA A 32 7.09 -39.65 -6.28
CA ALA A 32 7.27 -38.24 -5.98
C ALA A 32 6.09 -37.67 -5.18
N ILE A 33 4.85 -38.05 -5.52
CA ILE A 33 3.64 -37.59 -4.80
C ILE A 33 3.65 -38.07 -3.34
N GLY A 34 3.94 -39.35 -3.10
CA GLY A 34 4.06 -39.89 -1.73
C GLY A 34 5.13 -39.16 -0.89
N ARG A 35 6.30 -38.88 -1.48
CA ARG A 35 7.36 -38.10 -0.81
C ARG A 35 6.92 -36.68 -0.44
N VAL A 36 6.10 -36.02 -1.26
CA VAL A 36 5.58 -34.69 -0.95
C VAL A 36 4.60 -34.76 0.21
N GLY A 37 3.70 -35.74 0.24
CA GLY A 37 2.78 -35.97 1.36
C GLY A 37 3.53 -36.16 2.69
N GLN A 38 4.53 -37.04 2.70
CA GLN A 38 5.40 -37.28 3.86
C GLN A 38 6.14 -36.01 4.30
N ALA A 39 6.70 -35.25 3.36
CA ALA A 39 7.39 -34.01 3.66
C ALA A 39 6.46 -32.95 4.28
N VAL A 40 5.22 -32.84 3.78
CA VAL A 40 4.20 -31.95 4.35
C VAL A 40 3.87 -32.38 5.77
N ASN A 41 3.58 -33.66 6.03
CA ASN A 41 3.23 -34.12 7.36
C ASN A 41 4.40 -33.94 8.36
N LEU A 42 5.63 -34.25 7.97
CA LEU A 42 6.81 -34.01 8.81
C LEU A 42 7.00 -32.52 9.14
N ALA A 43 6.72 -31.64 8.18
CA ALA A 43 6.79 -30.19 8.38
C ALA A 43 5.71 -29.69 9.35
N VAL A 44 4.53 -30.29 9.31
CA VAL A 44 3.42 -30.03 10.23
C VAL A 44 3.74 -30.53 11.63
N GLU A 45 4.28 -31.74 11.80
CA GLU A 45 4.67 -32.25 13.11
C GLU A 45 5.67 -31.31 13.80
N ARG A 46 6.72 -30.89 13.09
CA ARG A 46 7.68 -29.91 13.63
C ARG A 46 7.05 -28.57 14.00
N PHE A 47 6.07 -28.12 13.23
CA PHE A 47 5.36 -26.85 13.48
C PHE A 47 4.47 -26.98 14.73
N VAL A 48 3.74 -28.08 14.82
CA VAL A 48 2.85 -28.38 15.94
C VAL A 48 3.63 -28.58 17.24
N THR A 49 4.78 -29.27 17.22
CA THR A 49 5.61 -29.41 18.44
C THR A 49 5.96 -28.04 19.04
N VAL A 50 6.30 -27.06 18.21
CA VAL A 50 6.57 -25.69 18.68
C VAL A 50 5.30 -25.05 19.25
N GLY A 51 4.15 -25.21 18.58
CA GLY A 51 2.86 -24.73 19.07
C GLY A 51 2.47 -25.34 20.43
N GLU A 52 2.69 -26.64 20.61
CA GLU A 52 2.44 -27.37 21.87
C GLU A 52 3.38 -26.91 22.99
N THR A 53 4.67 -26.66 22.69
CA THR A 53 5.60 -26.04 23.67
C THR A 53 5.13 -24.64 24.08
N ILE A 54 4.69 -23.81 23.13
CA ILE A 54 4.12 -22.50 23.45
C ILE A 54 2.86 -22.64 24.32
N ALA A 55 2.01 -23.64 24.03
CA ALA A 55 0.80 -23.92 24.80
C ALA A 55 1.12 -24.28 26.27
N ASP A 56 2.17 -25.08 26.50
CA ASP A 56 2.59 -25.48 27.84
C ASP A 56 3.01 -24.29 28.71
N ASP A 57 3.66 -23.29 28.11
CA ASP A 57 4.07 -22.07 28.81
C ASP A 57 2.92 -21.05 29.00
N ASN A 58 1.78 -21.21 28.30
CA ASN A 58 0.70 -20.22 28.26
C ASN A 58 -0.67 -20.86 28.55
N HIS A 59 -1.01 -20.96 29.84
CA HIS A 59 -2.19 -21.68 30.36
C HIS A 59 -3.54 -21.19 29.80
N ASP A 60 -3.65 -19.91 29.51
CA ASP A 60 -4.87 -19.24 29.06
C ASP A 60 -5.22 -19.52 27.60
N ILE A 61 -4.23 -19.79 26.75
CA ILE A 61 -4.43 -20.19 25.36
C ILE A 61 -4.14 -21.67 25.11
N LYS A 62 -3.74 -22.40 26.16
CA LYS A 62 -3.25 -23.78 26.09
C LYS A 62 -4.22 -24.67 25.32
N GLN A 63 -5.49 -24.67 25.73
CA GLN A 63 -6.53 -25.50 25.11
C GLN A 63 -6.74 -25.16 23.63
N ASP A 64 -6.91 -23.88 23.30
CA ASP A 64 -7.12 -23.42 21.92
C ASP A 64 -5.93 -23.75 21.01
N MET A 65 -4.71 -23.64 21.54
CA MET A 65 -3.48 -23.95 20.83
C MET A 65 -3.36 -25.45 20.57
N TYR A 66 -3.65 -26.31 21.55
CA TYR A 66 -3.68 -27.76 21.35
C TYR A 66 -4.74 -28.20 20.35
N ASP A 67 -5.92 -27.60 20.38
CA ASP A 67 -6.99 -27.92 19.43
C ASP A 67 -6.59 -27.55 18.00
N ALA A 68 -6.03 -26.35 17.79
CA ALA A 68 -5.51 -25.93 16.48
C ALA A 68 -4.35 -26.82 16.00
N CYS A 69 -3.45 -27.21 16.92
CA CYS A 69 -2.35 -28.12 16.67
C CYS A 69 -2.83 -29.52 16.26
N LYS A 70 -3.85 -30.05 16.95
CA LYS A 70 -4.48 -31.34 16.64
C LYS A 70 -5.15 -31.33 15.27
N GLU A 71 -5.85 -30.25 14.93
CA GLU A 71 -6.46 -30.05 13.61
C GLU A 71 -5.40 -30.00 12.50
N ALA A 72 -4.29 -29.28 12.73
CA ALA A 72 -3.17 -29.20 11.78
C ALA A 72 -2.55 -30.58 11.55
N ARG A 73 -2.28 -31.32 12.62
CA ARG A 73 -1.76 -32.70 12.57
C ARG A 73 -2.69 -33.64 11.80
N ALA A 74 -3.98 -33.59 12.09
CA ALA A 74 -4.98 -34.40 11.38
C ALA A 74 -5.05 -34.06 9.89
N ALA A 75 -4.96 -32.78 9.52
CA ALA A 75 -4.93 -32.34 8.13
C ALA A 75 -3.64 -32.76 7.41
N GLY A 76 -2.47 -32.63 8.06
CA GLY A 76 -1.17 -33.09 7.55
C GLY A 76 -1.16 -34.60 7.28
N SER A 77 -1.64 -35.39 8.25
CA SER A 77 -1.79 -36.84 8.11
C SER A 77 -2.79 -37.22 6.99
N SER A 78 -3.85 -36.43 6.81
CA SER A 78 -4.82 -36.66 5.73
C SER A 78 -4.21 -36.38 4.36
N ILE A 79 -3.39 -35.34 4.22
CA ILE A 79 -2.65 -35.06 2.97
C ILE A 79 -1.67 -36.18 2.66
N GLU A 80 -0.91 -36.67 3.65
CA GLU A 80 0.02 -37.79 3.49
C GLU A 80 -0.69 -39.05 3.00
N ARG A 81 -1.78 -39.47 3.66
CA ARG A 81 -2.57 -40.63 3.25
C ARG A 81 -3.14 -40.48 1.83
N LEU A 82 -3.66 -39.31 1.48
CA LEU A 82 -4.18 -39.05 0.14
C LEU A 82 -3.06 -39.13 -0.92
N CYS A 83 -1.85 -38.69 -0.58
CA CYS A 83 -0.67 -38.81 -1.43
C CYS A 83 -0.18 -40.25 -1.57
N ASP A 84 -0.19 -41.03 -0.48
CA ASP A 84 0.20 -42.44 -0.48
C ASP A 84 -0.77 -43.29 -1.29
N VAL A 85 -2.09 -43.11 -1.11
CA VAL A 85 -3.11 -43.78 -1.92
C VAL A 85 -2.94 -43.43 -3.40
N ALA A 86 -2.68 -42.15 -3.70
CA ALA A 86 -2.39 -41.69 -5.05
C ALA A 86 -1.07 -42.22 -5.61
N ALA A 87 -0.12 -42.63 -4.77
CA ALA A 87 1.16 -43.22 -5.15
C ALA A 87 1.08 -44.76 -5.36
N SER A 88 0.09 -45.42 -4.75
CA SER A 88 -0.04 -46.89 -4.75
C SER A 88 -0.99 -47.47 -5.82
N ASP A 89 -1.78 -46.65 -6.54
CA ASP A 89 -2.70 -47.12 -7.61
C ASP A 89 -2.12 -46.85 -9.02
N PRO A 90 -1.66 -47.89 -9.76
CA PRO A 90 -1.08 -47.75 -11.09
C PRO A 90 -2.13 -47.71 -12.23
N THR A 91 -3.40 -48.00 -11.93
CA THR A 91 -4.44 -48.27 -12.96
C THR A 91 -5.37 -47.09 -13.23
N GLY A 92 -5.39 -46.08 -12.34
CA GLY A 92 -6.06 -44.80 -12.59
C GLY A 92 -7.59 -44.82 -12.65
N TYR A 93 -8.25 -45.96 -12.39
CA TYR A 93 -9.71 -46.08 -12.51
C TYR A 93 -10.48 -45.52 -11.30
N ALA A 94 -9.85 -45.36 -10.13
CA ALA A 94 -10.56 -44.92 -8.92
C ALA A 94 -10.54 -43.40 -8.65
N GLN A 95 -9.85 -42.59 -9.46
CA GLN A 95 -9.42 -41.24 -9.01
C GLN A 95 -9.46 -40.13 -10.05
N LEU A 96 -10.23 -40.29 -11.13
CA LEU A 96 -10.29 -39.32 -12.22
C LEU A 96 -11.12 -38.06 -11.92
N ASP A 97 -11.96 -38.03 -10.88
CA ASP A 97 -12.87 -36.88 -10.66
C ASP A 97 -12.87 -36.22 -9.27
N ASP A 98 -12.39 -36.84 -8.18
CA ASP A 98 -12.55 -36.24 -6.85
C ASP A 98 -11.27 -35.58 -6.32
N ARG A 99 -10.99 -34.35 -6.79
CA ARG A 99 -10.00 -33.44 -6.15
C ARG A 99 -10.51 -32.84 -4.82
N GLY A 100 -11.77 -33.06 -4.47
CA GLY A 100 -12.43 -32.51 -3.30
C GLY A 100 -11.72 -32.84 -1.98
N PRO A 101 -11.38 -34.11 -1.67
CA PRO A 101 -10.69 -34.50 -0.45
C PRO A 101 -9.35 -33.80 -0.24
N MET A 102 -8.53 -33.70 -1.29
CA MET A 102 -7.22 -33.02 -1.23
C MET A 102 -7.39 -31.53 -0.98
N VAL A 103 -8.32 -30.87 -1.68
CA VAL A 103 -8.61 -29.45 -1.48
C VAL A 103 -9.16 -29.18 -0.07
N ARG A 104 -10.02 -30.06 0.45
CA ARG A 104 -10.53 -29.96 1.82
C ARG A 104 -9.41 -30.12 2.85
N ALA A 105 -8.53 -31.11 2.68
CA ALA A 105 -7.41 -31.33 3.58
C ALA A 105 -6.41 -30.16 3.56
N ALA A 106 -6.10 -29.61 2.37
CA ALA A 106 -5.24 -28.44 2.22
C ALA A 106 -5.84 -27.17 2.83
N ARG A 107 -7.16 -26.94 2.66
CA ARG A 107 -7.86 -25.82 3.31
C ARG A 107 -7.91 -25.97 4.83
N ALA A 108 -8.16 -27.18 5.33
CA ALA A 108 -8.13 -27.46 6.76
C ALA A 108 -6.73 -27.23 7.34
N LEU A 109 -5.68 -27.63 6.62
CA LEU A 109 -4.31 -27.36 7.03
C LEU A 109 -4.00 -25.86 7.06
N LEU A 110 -4.40 -25.11 6.03
CA LEU A 110 -4.22 -23.65 6.01
C LEU A 110 -4.95 -22.98 7.17
N GLY A 111 -6.22 -23.34 7.40
CA GLY A 111 -7.02 -22.78 8.50
C GLY A 111 -6.42 -23.05 9.88
N SER A 112 -6.01 -24.30 10.15
CA SER A 112 -5.41 -24.69 11.43
C SER A 112 -4.02 -24.09 11.65
N VAL A 113 -3.15 -24.04 10.63
CA VAL A 113 -1.85 -23.37 10.70
C VAL A 113 -2.02 -21.87 10.95
N THR A 114 -2.96 -21.21 10.26
CA THR A 114 -3.27 -19.80 10.50
C THR A 114 -3.76 -19.60 11.95
N ARG A 115 -4.62 -20.48 12.47
CA ARG A 115 -5.08 -20.42 13.87
C ARG A 115 -3.93 -20.55 14.87
N VAL A 116 -2.99 -21.48 14.67
CA VAL A 116 -1.78 -21.60 15.50
C VAL A 116 -0.94 -20.33 15.45
N LEU A 117 -0.71 -19.76 14.26
CA LEU A 117 0.06 -18.52 14.11
C LEU A 117 -0.62 -17.32 14.79
N LEU A 118 -1.94 -17.21 14.71
CA LEU A 118 -2.69 -16.16 15.40
C LEU A 118 -2.62 -16.30 16.93
N LEU A 119 -2.73 -17.53 17.45
CA LEU A 119 -2.58 -17.79 18.88
C LEU A 119 -1.15 -17.49 19.36
N ALA A 120 -0.13 -17.82 18.57
CA ALA A 120 1.25 -17.46 18.86
C ALA A 120 1.46 -15.94 18.85
N ASP A 121 0.83 -15.21 17.91
CA ASP A 121 0.89 -13.74 17.88
C ASP A 121 0.25 -13.12 19.13
N ILE A 122 -0.88 -13.69 19.61
CA ILE A 122 -1.53 -13.27 20.86
C ILE A 122 -0.55 -13.39 22.05
N VAL A 123 0.25 -14.46 22.13
CA VAL A 123 1.27 -14.62 23.18
C VAL A 123 2.31 -13.50 23.11
N VAL A 124 2.86 -13.24 21.92
CA VAL A 124 3.87 -12.19 21.72
C VAL A 124 3.31 -10.82 22.12
N VAL A 125 2.07 -10.53 21.72
CA VAL A 125 1.38 -9.29 22.11
C VAL A 125 1.17 -9.21 23.62
N LYS A 126 0.76 -10.30 24.28
CA LYS A 126 0.64 -10.34 25.75
C LYS A 126 1.97 -10.10 26.43
N GLN A 127 3.06 -10.71 25.97
CA GLN A 127 4.40 -10.48 26.51
C GLN A 127 4.82 -9.00 26.40
N LEU A 128 4.54 -8.36 25.25
CA LEU A 128 4.79 -6.94 25.05
C LEU A 128 3.97 -6.08 26.03
N LEU A 129 2.67 -6.36 26.17
CA LEU A 129 1.80 -5.61 27.11
C LEU A 129 2.23 -5.82 28.57
N LEU A 130 2.67 -7.01 28.94
CA LEU A 130 3.24 -7.26 30.27
C LEU A 130 4.54 -6.47 30.51
N ALA A 131 5.42 -6.38 29.50
CA ALA A 131 6.62 -5.54 29.56
C ALA A 131 6.24 -4.06 29.69
N LYS A 132 5.25 -3.59 28.93
CA LYS A 132 4.70 -2.23 29.05
C LYS A 132 4.23 -1.95 30.47
N ASP A 133 3.45 -2.85 31.07
CA ASP A 133 2.89 -2.66 32.40
C ASP A 133 3.96 -2.67 33.50
N ARG A 134 5.04 -3.44 33.33
CA ARG A 134 6.22 -3.37 34.21
C ARG A 134 6.83 -1.96 34.18
N ILE A 135 7.08 -1.43 32.98
CA ILE A 135 7.57 -0.06 32.79
C ILE A 135 6.64 0.98 33.40
N SER A 136 5.32 0.87 33.20
CA SER A 136 4.37 1.81 33.81
C SER A 136 4.45 1.79 35.33
N ARG A 137 4.62 0.62 35.96
CA ARG A 137 4.80 0.50 37.42
C ARG A 137 6.13 1.06 37.89
N THR A 138 7.24 0.72 37.24
CA THR A 138 8.57 1.20 37.65
C THR A 138 8.76 2.68 37.39
N LEU A 139 8.13 3.24 36.35
CA LEU A 139 8.04 4.67 36.11
C LEU A 139 7.23 5.37 37.21
N GLY A 140 6.07 4.82 37.61
CA GLY A 140 5.31 5.36 38.75
C GLY A 140 6.10 5.34 40.06
N ARG A 141 6.91 4.29 40.29
CA ARG A 141 7.82 4.23 41.44
C ARG A 141 8.86 5.35 41.39
N LEU A 142 9.47 5.61 40.23
CA LEU A 142 10.45 6.69 40.06
C LEU A 142 9.89 8.07 40.39
N GLU A 143 8.62 8.32 40.07
CA GLU A 143 7.95 9.60 40.35
C GLU A 143 7.69 9.80 41.86
N SER A 144 7.51 8.71 42.61
CA SER A 144 7.15 8.71 44.04
C SER A 144 8.33 8.76 45.03
N VAL A 145 9.57 8.59 44.57
CA VAL A 145 10.72 8.53 45.48
C VAL A 145 10.96 9.85 46.20
N ALA A 146 11.36 9.79 47.47
CA ALA A 146 11.60 10.98 48.29
C ALA A 146 13.06 11.46 48.22
N THR A 147 14.00 10.57 47.88
CA THR A 147 15.43 10.89 47.87
C THR A 147 16.11 10.53 46.55
N PHE A 148 17.19 11.24 46.23
CA PHE A 148 17.96 10.96 45.01
C PHE A 148 18.66 9.59 45.05
N THR A 149 19.06 9.11 46.22
CA THR A 149 19.68 7.77 46.34
C THR A 149 18.66 6.67 46.05
N GLU A 150 17.42 6.80 46.51
CA GLU A 150 16.33 5.88 46.15
C GLU A 150 15.98 5.97 44.67
N PHE A 151 15.97 7.19 44.11
CA PHE A 151 15.78 7.40 42.68
C PHE A 151 16.80 6.62 41.86
N VAL A 152 18.10 6.72 42.15
CA VAL A 152 19.16 6.02 41.40
C VAL A 152 18.99 4.50 41.48
N LYS A 153 18.63 3.96 42.64
CA LYS A 153 18.34 2.52 42.79
C LYS A 153 17.12 2.11 41.96
N ALA A 154 16.04 2.86 42.02
CA ALA A 154 14.84 2.60 41.23
C ALA A 154 15.11 2.75 39.71
N PHE A 155 15.95 3.70 39.32
CA PHE A 155 16.30 4.02 37.94
C PHE A 155 17.13 2.92 37.30
N SER A 156 18.00 2.25 38.06
CA SER A 156 18.72 1.07 37.57
C SER A 156 17.78 -0.08 37.21
N VAL A 157 16.72 -0.31 38.01
CA VAL A 157 15.72 -1.35 37.72
C VAL A 157 14.89 -0.97 36.50
N PHE A 158 14.40 0.27 36.47
CA PHE A 158 13.68 0.84 35.34
C PHE A 158 14.49 0.74 34.03
N GLY A 159 15.77 1.09 34.07
CA GLY A 159 16.66 1.02 32.90
C GLY A 159 16.82 -0.38 32.34
N ALA A 160 16.92 -1.40 33.21
CA ALA A 160 16.99 -2.80 32.77
C ALA A 160 15.69 -3.25 32.07
N GLU A 161 14.54 -2.89 32.63
CA GLU A 161 13.24 -3.17 32.00
C GLU A 161 13.06 -2.41 30.67
N MET A 162 13.59 -1.18 30.56
CA MET A 162 13.51 -0.38 29.34
C MET A 162 14.31 -1.00 28.19
N VAL A 163 15.45 -1.63 28.48
CA VAL A 163 16.23 -2.38 27.49
C VAL A 163 15.43 -3.58 26.97
N GLU A 164 14.78 -4.32 27.86
CA GLU A 164 13.90 -5.44 27.48
C GLU A 164 12.76 -4.95 26.57
N LEU A 165 12.07 -3.87 26.97
CA LEU A 165 11.02 -3.27 26.16
C LEU A 165 11.54 -2.80 24.79
N ALA A 166 12.72 -2.20 24.73
CA ALA A 166 13.32 -1.70 23.48
C ALA A 166 13.58 -2.83 22.46
N HIS A 167 13.95 -4.02 22.94
CA HIS A 167 14.08 -5.22 22.11
C HIS A 167 12.72 -5.72 21.63
N ILE A 168 11.76 -5.95 22.54
CA ILE A 168 10.44 -6.50 22.21
C ILE A 168 9.69 -5.58 21.24
N THR A 169 9.71 -4.26 21.49
CA THR A 169 9.08 -3.27 20.60
C THR A 169 9.79 -3.15 19.26
N GLY A 170 11.11 -3.40 19.21
CA GLY A 170 11.87 -3.44 17.97
C GLY A 170 11.54 -4.64 17.10
N ASP A 171 11.44 -5.83 17.71
CA ASP A 171 11.01 -7.03 17.00
C ASP A 171 9.57 -6.88 16.48
N ARG A 172 8.65 -6.39 17.33
CA ARG A 172 7.26 -6.13 16.92
C ARG A 172 7.19 -5.10 15.79
N GLN A 173 8.01 -4.04 15.81
CA GLN A 173 8.06 -3.07 14.72
C GLN A 173 8.37 -3.73 13.37
N ASN A 174 9.29 -4.70 13.33
CA ASN A 174 9.65 -5.40 12.10
C ASN A 174 8.54 -6.36 11.60
N ASP A 175 7.73 -6.87 12.52
CA ASP A 175 6.63 -7.77 12.19
C ASP A 175 5.39 -7.03 11.64
N LEU A 176 5.19 -5.76 12.02
CA LEU A 176 4.07 -4.92 11.58
C LEU A 176 4.07 -4.73 10.05
N LYS A 177 2.94 -5.07 9.42
CA LYS A 177 2.72 -4.94 7.97
C LYS A 177 2.25 -3.56 7.55
N ASP A 178 1.38 -2.96 8.35
CA ASP A 178 0.89 -1.60 8.15
C ASP A 178 2.02 -0.57 8.34
N GLU A 179 2.21 0.29 7.34
CA GLU A 179 3.30 1.24 7.28
C GLU A 179 3.18 2.33 8.35
N ARG A 180 2.00 2.94 8.47
CA ARG A 180 1.71 3.96 9.49
C ARG A 180 1.98 3.46 10.90
N ARG A 181 1.54 2.25 11.24
CA ARG A 181 1.74 1.63 12.56
C ARG A 181 3.21 1.35 12.84
N ARG A 182 3.96 0.90 11.84
CA ARG A 182 5.41 0.73 11.96
C ARG A 182 6.10 2.06 12.25
N ALA A 183 5.71 3.13 11.57
CA ALA A 183 6.23 4.47 11.81
C ALA A 183 5.84 5.00 13.20
N GLN A 184 4.61 4.76 13.65
CA GLN A 184 4.13 5.14 14.99
C GLN A 184 4.91 4.40 16.08
N MET A 185 5.15 3.10 15.93
CA MET A 185 6.01 2.32 16.83
C MET A 185 7.42 2.90 16.88
N SER A 186 7.99 3.23 15.72
CA SER A 186 9.33 3.86 15.64
C SER A 186 9.38 5.20 16.38
N ALA A 187 8.37 6.04 16.20
CA ALA A 187 8.28 7.33 16.88
C ALA A 187 8.12 7.18 18.41
N ALA A 188 7.27 6.25 18.86
CA ALA A 188 7.10 5.97 20.28
C ALA A 188 8.41 5.54 20.95
N ARG A 189 9.14 4.62 20.29
CA ARG A 189 10.46 4.14 20.76
C ARG A 189 11.48 5.27 20.87
N LEU A 190 11.50 6.17 19.88
CA LEU A 190 12.40 7.32 19.86
C LEU A 190 12.09 8.31 21.00
N VAL A 191 10.82 8.59 21.28
CA VAL A 191 10.41 9.42 22.43
C VAL A 191 10.85 8.78 23.74
N LEU A 192 10.69 7.47 23.90
CA LEU A 192 11.15 6.76 25.11
C LEU A 192 12.66 6.82 25.29
N GLU A 193 13.43 6.62 24.21
CA GLU A 193 14.88 6.71 24.22
C GLU A 193 15.36 8.10 24.68
N ARG A 194 14.82 9.16 24.05
CA ARG A 194 15.16 10.55 24.36
C ARG A 194 14.74 10.93 25.77
N SER A 195 13.52 10.56 26.18
CA SER A 195 13.00 10.84 27.52
C SER A 195 13.84 10.15 28.61
N THR A 196 14.30 8.92 28.36
CA THR A 196 15.14 8.17 29.31
C THR A 196 16.47 8.90 29.58
N MET A 197 17.06 9.52 28.55
CA MET A 197 18.29 10.31 28.71
C MET A 197 18.10 11.55 29.59
N MET A 198 16.90 12.14 29.60
CA MET A 198 16.58 13.34 30.40
C MET A 198 16.07 13.03 31.81
N LEU A 199 15.58 11.82 32.03
CA LEU A 199 14.83 11.44 33.23
C LEU A 199 15.65 11.58 34.52
N LEU A 200 16.92 11.17 34.50
CA LEU A 200 17.80 11.26 35.66
C LEU A 200 18.06 12.71 36.06
N THR A 201 18.43 13.55 35.10
CA THR A 201 18.85 14.93 35.36
C THR A 201 17.67 15.79 35.83
N SER A 202 16.52 15.69 35.15
CA SER A 202 15.29 16.41 35.53
C SER A 202 14.73 15.95 36.88
N SER A 203 14.83 14.66 37.20
CA SER A 203 14.43 14.17 38.52
C SER A 203 15.40 14.60 39.62
N LYS A 204 16.71 14.62 39.33
CA LYS A 204 17.74 15.11 40.26
C LYS A 204 17.50 16.55 40.67
N THR A 205 17.17 17.45 39.73
CA THR A 205 16.90 18.86 40.05
C THR A 205 15.64 19.01 40.90
N SER A 206 14.56 18.33 40.53
CA SER A 206 13.30 18.35 41.29
C SER A 206 13.46 17.83 42.73
N LEU A 207 14.24 16.76 42.92
CA LEU A 207 14.51 16.20 44.26
C LEU A 207 15.47 17.07 45.10
N ARG A 208 16.40 17.78 44.45
CA ARG A 208 17.34 18.69 45.13
C ARG A 208 16.71 20.03 45.48
N HIS A 209 15.72 20.46 44.70
CA HIS A 209 15.00 21.72 44.90
C HIS A 209 13.49 21.48 44.86
N PRO A 210 12.90 20.88 45.91
CA PRO A 210 11.48 20.54 45.94
C PRO A 210 10.55 21.75 45.83
N GLU A 211 11.02 22.95 46.13
CA GLU A 211 10.22 24.19 46.02
C GLU A 211 10.25 24.79 44.61
N CYS A 212 11.14 24.33 43.72
CA CYS A 212 11.25 24.85 42.37
C CYS A 212 10.18 24.25 41.44
N THR A 213 9.14 25.04 41.15
CA THR A 213 8.06 24.65 40.23
C THR A 213 8.58 24.36 38.82
N TYR A 214 9.53 25.15 38.31
CA TYR A 214 10.12 24.94 36.99
C TYR A 214 10.85 23.59 36.85
N SER A 215 11.58 23.15 37.89
CA SER A 215 12.23 21.83 37.86
C SER A 215 11.22 20.68 37.91
N LYS A 216 10.10 20.86 38.65
CA LYS A 216 9.00 19.89 38.62
C LYS A 216 8.36 19.84 37.24
N GLU A 217 8.07 20.97 36.61
CA GLU A 217 7.48 21.04 35.28
C GLU A 217 8.36 20.34 34.22
N ASN A 218 9.67 20.58 34.23
CA ASN A 218 10.61 19.87 33.36
C ASN A 218 10.54 18.35 33.55
N ARG A 219 10.60 17.90 34.81
CA ARG A 219 10.53 16.47 35.16
C ARG A 219 9.19 15.86 34.71
N ASP A 220 8.10 16.49 35.11
CA ASP A 220 6.75 15.99 34.89
C ASP A 220 6.42 15.95 33.39
N THR A 221 6.98 16.86 32.58
CA THR A 221 6.94 16.79 31.12
C THR A 221 7.58 15.51 30.58
N VAL A 222 8.78 15.15 31.06
CA VAL A 222 9.46 13.90 30.66
C VAL A 222 8.62 12.68 31.04
N PHE A 223 8.11 12.60 32.28
CA PHE A 223 7.24 11.50 32.71
C PHE A 223 5.95 11.41 31.88
N CYS A 224 5.33 12.55 31.57
CA CYS A 224 4.13 12.61 30.75
C CYS A 224 4.40 12.08 29.32
N GLN A 225 5.52 12.48 28.69
CA GLN A 225 5.86 11.99 27.36
C GLN A 225 6.17 10.50 27.34
N MET A 226 6.84 9.97 28.37
CA MET A 226 7.06 8.53 28.48
C MET A 226 5.73 7.77 28.58
N ARG A 227 4.79 8.23 29.41
CA ARG A 227 3.44 7.64 29.50
C ARG A 227 2.72 7.66 28.15
N ARG A 228 2.70 8.80 27.46
CA ARG A 228 2.09 8.93 26.12
C ARG A 228 2.73 8.00 25.08
N ALA A 229 4.06 7.85 25.10
CA ALA A 229 4.74 6.92 24.21
C ALA A 229 4.38 5.45 24.52
N MET A 230 4.21 5.08 25.79
CA MET A 230 3.73 3.76 26.18
C MET A 230 2.28 3.51 25.77
N ASP A 231 1.42 4.53 25.84
CA ASP A 231 0.03 4.45 25.37
C ASP A 231 -0.02 4.29 23.85
N LEU A 232 0.85 4.97 23.10
CA LEU A 232 0.98 4.79 21.67
C LEU A 232 1.47 3.37 21.30
N ILE A 233 2.44 2.82 22.04
CA ILE A 233 2.87 1.42 21.87
C ILE A 233 1.69 0.47 22.09
N HIS A 234 0.90 0.70 23.14
CA HIS A 234 -0.31 -0.09 23.40
C HIS A 234 -1.29 -0.02 22.25
N TYR A 235 -1.59 1.19 21.77
CA TYR A 235 -2.48 1.44 20.64
C TYR A 235 -2.04 0.68 19.38
N VAL A 236 -0.77 0.85 18.98
CA VAL A 236 -0.21 0.22 17.77
C VAL A 236 -0.31 -1.30 17.84
N VAL A 237 -0.12 -1.89 19.03
CA VAL A 237 -0.08 -3.33 19.24
C VAL A 237 -1.48 -3.93 19.38
N LYS A 238 -2.41 -3.28 20.09
CA LYS A 238 -3.77 -3.80 20.32
C LYS A 238 -4.66 -3.72 19.09
N ASP A 239 -4.68 -2.60 18.38
CA ASP A 239 -5.54 -2.47 17.19
C ASP A 239 -5.07 -3.36 16.03
N GLY A 240 -3.92 -4.05 16.18
CA GLY A 240 -3.33 -4.95 15.18
C GLY A 240 -3.80 -6.39 15.31
N VAL A 241 -4.44 -6.71 16.43
CA VAL A 241 -4.97 -8.04 16.73
C VAL A 241 -6.47 -7.87 16.92
N LEU A 242 -7.23 -8.22 15.87
CA LEU A 242 -8.68 -8.43 15.83
C LEU A 242 -9.43 -8.01 17.12
N GLU A 243 -10.15 -6.88 17.05
CA GLU A 243 -11.03 -6.42 18.13
C GLU A 243 -11.96 -7.55 18.60
N SER A 244 -11.78 -8.00 19.85
CA SER A 244 -12.84 -8.68 20.57
C SER A 244 -13.88 -7.64 20.98
N THR A 245 -15.15 -7.94 20.76
CA THR A 245 -16.31 -7.03 20.75
C THR A 245 -16.62 -6.24 22.04
N ASN A 246 -15.80 -6.32 23.10
CA ASN A 246 -16.16 -5.80 24.43
C ASN A 246 -15.43 -4.51 24.89
N ASP A 247 -14.38 -4.02 24.24
CA ASP A 247 -13.62 -2.82 24.71
C ASP A 247 -13.95 -1.52 23.95
N ARG A 248 -15.21 -1.34 23.51
CA ARG A 248 -15.60 -0.32 22.52
C ARG A 248 -15.65 1.15 22.99
N ASN A 249 -15.63 1.43 24.30
CA ASN A 249 -16.06 2.75 24.79
C ASN A 249 -14.95 3.67 25.34
N LEU A 250 -13.80 3.17 25.82
CA LEU A 250 -12.68 4.05 26.27
C LEU A 250 -11.64 4.30 25.16
N SER A 251 -11.34 3.30 24.32
CA SER A 251 -10.36 3.44 23.23
C SER A 251 -10.81 4.44 22.17
N ARG A 252 -12.12 4.55 21.93
CA ARG A 252 -12.69 5.34 20.84
C ARG A 252 -12.33 6.83 20.90
N GLN A 253 -12.16 7.40 22.10
CA GLN A 253 -11.83 8.83 22.25
C GLN A 253 -10.34 9.12 21.98
N GLN A 254 -9.43 8.19 22.28
CA GLN A 254 -8.02 8.26 21.89
C GLN A 254 -7.82 7.90 20.41
N THR A 255 -8.47 6.83 19.92
CA THR A 255 -8.41 6.40 18.50
C THR A 255 -8.81 7.53 17.54
N ILE A 256 -9.82 8.33 17.89
CA ILE A 256 -10.26 9.49 17.08
C ILE A 256 -9.16 10.56 16.96
N GLU A 257 -8.34 10.78 17.99
CA GLU A 257 -7.22 11.75 17.95
C GLU A 257 -6.08 11.25 17.04
N TRP A 258 -5.79 9.95 17.03
CA TRP A 258 -4.71 9.35 16.21
C TRP A 258 -5.10 9.09 14.73
N ASP A 259 -6.40 8.99 14.42
CA ASP A 259 -6.94 8.69 13.08
C ASP A 259 -7.63 9.89 12.38
N SER A 260 -8.01 10.97 13.09
CA SER A 260 -8.53 12.24 12.54
C SER A 260 -7.61 12.90 11.49
N GLU A 261 -6.35 12.47 11.45
CA GLU A 261 -5.22 13.17 10.83
C GLU A 261 -4.77 12.56 9.49
N ARG A 262 -5.57 11.65 8.91
CA ARG A 262 -5.35 11.18 7.53
C ARG A 262 -5.65 12.26 6.48
N ASN A 263 -6.17 13.41 6.89
CA ASN A 263 -6.62 14.50 6.01
C ASN A 263 -5.52 15.56 5.84
N THR A 264 -4.38 15.20 5.24
CA THR A 264 -3.39 16.19 4.79
C THR A 264 -3.83 16.79 3.45
N ALA A 265 -3.28 17.94 3.05
CA ALA A 265 -3.56 18.48 1.73
C ALA A 265 -3.22 17.47 0.62
N PHE A 266 -2.07 16.79 0.73
CA PHE A 266 -1.65 15.77 -0.22
C PHE A 266 -2.61 14.57 -0.29
N THR A 267 -3.05 14.01 0.85
CA THR A 267 -3.96 12.85 0.83
C THR A 267 -5.35 13.22 0.31
N CYS A 268 -5.86 14.41 0.66
CA CYS A 268 -7.10 14.95 0.10
C CYS A 268 -7.00 15.12 -1.42
N LEU A 269 -5.90 15.70 -1.93
CA LEU A 269 -5.66 15.87 -3.36
C LEU A 269 -5.57 14.53 -4.09
N LYS A 270 -4.82 13.56 -3.56
CA LYS A 270 -4.74 12.21 -4.14
C LYS A 270 -6.07 11.47 -4.11
N HIS A 271 -6.85 11.63 -3.04
CA HIS A 271 -8.19 11.06 -2.95
C HIS A 271 -9.12 11.67 -4.00
N PHE A 272 -9.12 13.00 -4.12
CA PHE A 272 -9.89 13.72 -5.13
C PHE A 272 -9.52 13.27 -6.55
N SER A 273 -8.23 13.26 -6.92
CA SER A 273 -7.80 12.80 -8.25
C SER A 273 -8.21 11.35 -8.52
N ARG A 274 -8.09 10.45 -7.53
CA ARG A 274 -8.55 9.06 -7.68
C ARG A 274 -10.06 8.97 -7.87
N LEU A 275 -10.85 9.74 -7.14
CA LEU A 275 -12.31 9.77 -7.31
C LEU A 275 -12.70 10.27 -8.70
N VAL A 276 -12.03 11.31 -9.20
CA VAL A 276 -12.23 11.84 -10.56
C VAL A 276 -11.94 10.77 -11.61
N GLU A 277 -10.82 10.05 -11.49
CA GLU A 277 -10.46 8.96 -12.41
C GLU A 277 -11.39 7.75 -12.31
N MET A 278 -11.86 7.41 -11.10
CA MET A 278 -12.86 6.34 -10.92
C MET A 278 -14.23 6.73 -11.48
N ALA A 279 -14.56 8.02 -11.51
CA ALA A 279 -15.79 8.53 -12.09
C ALA A 279 -15.75 8.59 -13.63
N ARG A 280 -14.58 8.41 -14.25
CA ARG A 280 -14.38 8.42 -15.71
C ARG A 280 -15.36 7.46 -16.40
N PRO A 281 -16.15 7.93 -17.39
CA PRO A 281 -17.07 7.08 -18.15
C PRO A 281 -16.37 5.92 -18.85
N ARG A 282 -16.94 4.72 -18.78
CA ARG A 282 -16.54 3.58 -19.63
C ARG A 282 -17.60 3.38 -20.70
N PHE A 283 -17.29 3.73 -21.95
CA PHE A 283 -18.17 3.48 -23.08
C PHE A 283 -17.84 2.13 -23.73
N ASP A 284 -18.68 1.12 -23.52
CA ASP A 284 -18.66 -0.09 -24.35
C ASP A 284 -19.13 0.30 -25.77
N ARG A 285 -18.21 0.33 -26.73
CA ARG A 285 -18.54 0.65 -28.13
C ARG A 285 -19.39 -0.47 -28.74
N VAL A 286 -20.67 -0.19 -29.00
CA VAL A 286 -21.47 -0.95 -29.96
C VAL A 286 -21.06 -0.54 -31.39
N PRO A 287 -20.83 -1.47 -32.33
CA PRO A 287 -20.41 -1.09 -33.69
C PRO A 287 -21.55 -0.37 -34.44
N HIS A 288 -21.35 0.88 -34.81
CA HIS A 288 -22.30 1.65 -35.64
C HIS A 288 -22.16 1.26 -37.13
N GLN A 289 -23.26 0.77 -37.71
CA GLN A 289 -23.46 0.75 -39.17
C GLN A 289 -23.72 2.18 -39.67
N GLN A 290 -22.99 2.60 -40.71
CA GLN A 290 -23.25 3.81 -41.48
C GLN A 290 -24.53 3.68 -42.32
N PRO A 291 -25.27 4.79 -42.54
CA PRO A 291 -26.06 4.92 -43.75
C PRO A 291 -25.62 6.13 -44.60
N SER A 292 -25.55 5.86 -45.90
CA SER A 292 -25.17 6.74 -47.00
C SER A 292 -26.17 7.90 -47.24
N ALA A 293 -25.65 9.00 -47.77
CA ALA A 293 -26.41 10.19 -48.18
C ALA A 293 -27.14 10.00 -49.53
N MET A 294 -28.35 10.59 -49.70
CA MET A 294 -28.64 11.64 -50.70
C MET A 294 -30.12 12.12 -50.72
N THR A 295 -30.26 13.46 -50.63
CA THR A 295 -31.15 14.43 -51.33
C THR A 295 -32.69 14.47 -51.20
N SER A 296 -33.16 15.61 -50.62
CA SER A 296 -34.26 16.56 -51.04
C SER A 296 -35.68 16.03 -51.35
N SER A 297 -36.83 16.66 -51.03
CA SER A 297 -37.19 17.93 -50.38
C SER A 297 -38.74 18.04 -50.34
N THR A 298 -39.27 18.71 -49.31
CA THR A 298 -40.55 19.48 -49.23
C THR A 298 -41.92 18.83 -48.94
N SER A 299 -42.46 19.30 -47.79
CA SER A 299 -43.82 19.76 -47.45
C SER A 299 -45.04 18.82 -47.24
N VAL A 300 -45.42 18.76 -45.95
CA VAL A 300 -46.73 19.08 -45.31
C VAL A 300 -48.03 18.52 -45.94
N ALA A 301 -48.70 17.60 -45.24
CA ALA A 301 -49.97 17.84 -44.51
C ALA A 301 -50.72 16.52 -44.15
N GLN A 302 -51.15 16.46 -42.89
CA GLN A 302 -52.42 15.90 -42.37
C GLN A 302 -52.75 14.39 -42.54
N GLY A 303 -52.67 13.67 -41.41
CA GLY A 303 -53.89 13.29 -40.66
C GLY A 303 -54.60 11.97 -40.99
N THR A 304 -54.81 11.20 -39.92
CA THR A 304 -55.86 10.18 -39.66
C THR A 304 -55.53 8.68 -39.84
N ASP A 305 -55.55 8.02 -38.66
CA ASP A 305 -56.24 6.78 -38.29
C ASP A 305 -55.76 5.37 -38.71
N LYS A 306 -55.59 4.56 -37.64
CA LYS A 306 -55.87 3.11 -37.48
C LYS A 306 -54.89 2.13 -38.15
N ASP A 307 -54.48 1.00 -37.57
CA ASP A 307 -54.90 0.30 -36.35
C ASP A 307 -53.72 -0.56 -35.84
N THR A 308 -53.60 -0.61 -34.52
CA THR A 308 -52.70 -1.46 -33.74
C THR A 308 -53.35 -2.82 -33.51
N ASN A 309 -52.68 -3.92 -33.87
CA ASN A 309 -52.65 -5.17 -33.10
C ASN A 309 -51.91 -6.28 -33.84
N ALA A 310 -50.64 -6.49 -33.51
CA ALA A 310 -50.05 -7.82 -33.38
C ALA A 310 -48.57 -7.70 -33.00
N GLU A 311 -48.27 -7.30 -31.77
CA GLU A 311 -47.03 -7.70 -31.07
C GLU A 311 -47.11 -7.43 -29.55
N ARG A 312 -48.35 -7.48 -29.03
CA ARG A 312 -48.70 -7.51 -27.61
C ARG A 312 -48.75 -8.95 -27.08
N ARG A 313 -47.82 -9.82 -27.50
CA ARG A 313 -47.86 -11.25 -27.13
C ARG A 313 -46.59 -11.88 -26.59
N GLU A 314 -45.47 -11.17 -26.47
CA GLU A 314 -44.27 -11.75 -25.81
C GLU A 314 -43.75 -10.98 -24.60
N ARG A 315 -44.26 -9.77 -24.31
CA ARG A 315 -43.82 -9.00 -23.12
C ARG A 315 -44.64 -9.21 -21.84
N GLU A 316 -45.77 -9.91 -21.91
CA GLU A 316 -46.62 -10.20 -20.73
C GLU A 316 -46.33 -11.56 -20.06
N GLN A 317 -45.26 -12.29 -20.45
CA GLN A 317 -44.92 -13.59 -19.86
C GLN A 317 -43.73 -13.61 -18.88
N LEU A 318 -43.10 -12.48 -18.54
CA LEU A 318 -41.94 -12.47 -17.64
C LEU A 318 -42.06 -11.58 -16.40
N MET A 319 -43.26 -11.07 -16.10
CA MET A 319 -43.55 -10.37 -14.83
C MET A 319 -44.74 -11.00 -14.10
N ARG A 320 -44.77 -12.34 -14.03
CA ARG A 320 -45.55 -13.13 -13.07
C ARG A 320 -44.82 -14.42 -12.76
N SER A 321 -44.01 -14.41 -11.71
CA SER A 321 -43.83 -15.51 -10.74
C SER A 321 -42.56 -15.27 -9.93
N ASN A 322 -42.64 -14.33 -9.00
CA ASN A 322 -41.82 -14.33 -7.78
C ASN A 322 -42.56 -13.51 -6.73
N SER A 323 -43.66 -14.08 -6.23
CA SER A 323 -44.15 -13.81 -4.87
C SER A 323 -45.17 -14.89 -4.50
N GLU A 324 -44.68 -16.11 -4.29
CA GLU A 324 -45.39 -17.14 -3.53
C GLU A 324 -44.37 -17.90 -2.68
N ARG A 325 -44.10 -17.35 -1.49
CA ARG A 325 -43.77 -18.10 -0.27
C ARG A 325 -43.93 -17.12 0.90
N ASP A 326 -45.13 -17.10 1.45
CA ASP A 326 -45.35 -17.43 2.86
C ASP A 326 -46.75 -16.94 3.28
N ARG A 327 -47.65 -17.92 3.47
CA ARG A 327 -48.93 -17.74 4.15
C ARG A 327 -49.12 -18.90 5.12
N SER A 328 -49.05 -18.59 6.41
CA SER A 328 -49.83 -19.15 7.53
C SER A 328 -49.18 -18.56 8.80
N THR A 329 -49.86 -17.95 9.77
CA THR A 329 -51.15 -18.24 10.40
C THR A 329 -51.74 -17.01 11.10
N ASN A 330 -53.08 -16.97 11.16
CA ASN A 330 -53.95 -16.09 11.94
C ASN A 330 -53.56 -15.86 13.41
N SER A 331 -53.81 -14.66 13.94
CA SER A 331 -54.98 -14.37 14.81
C SER A 331 -55.00 -12.91 15.37
N HIS A 332 -56.07 -12.19 14.97
CA HIS A 332 -56.89 -11.15 15.65
C HIS A 332 -56.61 -10.68 17.12
N PRO A 333 -57.23 -9.56 17.60
CA PRO A 333 -57.31 -8.19 17.06
C PRO A 333 -57.33 -7.09 18.19
N ARG A 334 -57.76 -5.85 17.84
CA ARG A 334 -58.17 -4.67 18.67
C ARG A 334 -57.11 -3.56 18.78
N GLU A 335 -57.43 -2.25 18.69
CA GLU A 335 -58.68 -1.48 18.63
C GLU A 335 -58.33 0.00 18.33
N LEU A 336 -59.29 0.74 17.73
CA LEU A 336 -59.58 2.20 17.87
C LEU A 336 -58.51 3.21 17.36
N ALA A 337 -58.82 4.41 16.85
CA ALA A 337 -59.99 5.11 16.33
C ALA A 337 -59.50 6.51 15.85
N ASN A 338 -60.40 7.25 15.19
CA ASN A 338 -60.37 8.66 14.78
C ASN A 338 -59.58 9.05 13.51
N MET A 339 -60.19 9.54 12.42
CA MET A 339 -61.23 10.58 12.13
C MET A 339 -60.71 12.03 12.08
N GLY A 340 -60.99 12.66 10.93
CA GLY A 340 -60.89 14.10 10.63
C GLY A 340 -59.98 14.35 9.43
N GLY A 341 -60.41 14.75 8.22
CA GLY A 341 -61.66 15.33 7.75
C GLY A 341 -61.44 16.79 7.28
N ARG A 342 -61.77 17.05 6.00
CA ARG A 342 -61.99 18.35 5.29
C ARG A 342 -60.80 18.95 4.54
N GLU A 343 -60.82 18.95 3.18
CA GLU A 343 -61.56 19.83 2.22
C GLU A 343 -60.81 21.16 2.03
N PHE A 344 -60.61 21.78 0.87
CA PHE A 344 -60.78 21.50 -0.58
C PHE A 344 -60.14 22.72 -1.32
N ASN A 345 -59.87 22.58 -2.63
CA ASN A 345 -59.65 23.65 -3.64
C ASN A 345 -58.30 24.41 -3.69
N ASP A 346 -57.70 24.73 -4.85
CA ASP A 346 -57.97 24.38 -6.25
C ASP A 346 -56.78 24.83 -7.14
N HIS A 347 -56.69 24.25 -8.35
CA HIS A 347 -56.08 24.78 -9.59
C HIS A 347 -54.55 24.93 -9.71
N HIS A 348 -53.90 24.05 -10.48
CA HIS A 348 -53.72 24.17 -11.95
C HIS A 348 -52.44 23.50 -12.49
N GLN A 349 -52.67 22.75 -13.58
CA GLN A 349 -51.79 22.47 -14.73
C GLN A 349 -50.60 21.50 -14.61
N HIS A 350 -50.90 20.28 -15.07
CA HIS A 350 -50.00 19.36 -15.74
C HIS A 350 -49.03 20.06 -16.72
N HIS A 351 -47.74 19.94 -16.45
CA HIS A 351 -46.73 19.81 -17.50
C HIS A 351 -46.21 18.38 -17.48
N GLN A 352 -46.58 17.62 -18.51
CA GLN A 352 -45.94 16.35 -18.88
C GLN A 352 -44.46 16.60 -19.15
N GLN A 353 -43.59 16.06 -18.29
CA GLN A 353 -42.16 15.94 -18.58
C GLN A 353 -41.92 14.53 -19.12
N ARG A 354 -41.41 14.46 -20.34
CA ARG A 354 -41.11 13.24 -21.08
C ARG A 354 -40.12 12.37 -20.32
N ASP A 355 -40.54 11.19 -19.89
CA ASP A 355 -39.64 10.09 -19.55
C ASP A 355 -38.91 9.64 -20.82
N VAL A 356 -37.67 10.09 -20.99
CA VAL A 356 -36.74 9.50 -21.95
C VAL A 356 -36.02 8.36 -21.23
N SER A 357 -36.31 7.15 -21.69
CA SER A 357 -35.81 5.86 -21.23
C SER A 357 -34.30 5.83 -20.94
N LEU A 358 -33.96 5.82 -19.65
CA LEU A 358 -32.63 5.60 -19.08
C LEU A 358 -32.23 4.11 -19.14
N ALA A 359 -32.22 3.52 -20.33
CA ALA A 359 -31.99 2.08 -20.51
C ALA A 359 -30.81 1.80 -21.44
N LYS A 360 -29.61 2.32 -21.15
CA LYS A 360 -28.34 1.89 -21.78
C LYS A 360 -27.09 1.87 -20.89
N PHE A 361 -27.17 2.18 -19.60
CA PHE A 361 -26.04 2.05 -18.67
C PHE A 361 -26.30 0.91 -17.68
N SER A 362 -26.12 -0.34 -18.13
CA SER A 362 -26.20 -1.49 -17.21
C SER A 362 -24.83 -1.74 -16.58
N CYS A 363 -24.61 -1.22 -15.36
CA CYS A 363 -23.48 -1.61 -14.53
C CYS A 363 -23.88 -2.87 -13.74
N ARG A 364 -23.28 -4.01 -14.07
CA ARG A 364 -23.38 -5.26 -13.28
C ARG A 364 -22.08 -5.46 -12.50
N GLY A 365 -22.17 -5.38 -11.16
CA GLY A 365 -21.17 -5.90 -10.21
C GLY A 365 -20.13 -4.90 -9.70
N GLU A 366 -20.07 -4.78 -8.37
CA GLU A 366 -19.27 -3.86 -7.52
C GLU A 366 -19.68 -2.39 -7.66
N ALA A 367 -19.84 -1.69 -6.53
CA ALA A 367 -20.44 -0.35 -6.41
C ALA A 367 -19.97 0.59 -7.53
N ALA A 368 -20.80 0.77 -8.57
CA ALA A 368 -20.38 1.40 -9.80
C ALA A 368 -20.23 2.90 -9.57
N ILE A 369 -18.99 3.37 -9.38
CA ILE A 369 -18.66 4.79 -9.36
C ILE A 369 -18.72 5.28 -10.81
N SER A 370 -19.54 6.30 -11.06
CA SER A 370 -19.70 6.91 -12.38
C SER A 370 -20.07 8.38 -12.21
N ILE A 371 -19.47 9.25 -13.02
CA ILE A 371 -19.77 10.70 -13.04
C ILE A 371 -21.25 10.98 -13.34
N PHE A 372 -21.97 10.04 -13.96
CA PHE A 372 -23.40 10.18 -14.26
C PHE A 372 -24.29 9.97 -13.03
N LEU A 373 -23.79 9.43 -11.93
CA LEU A 373 -24.57 9.27 -10.70
C LEU A 373 -24.53 10.55 -9.84
N PRO A 374 -25.67 11.07 -9.36
CA PRO A 374 -25.73 12.26 -8.50
C PRO A 374 -24.83 12.15 -7.27
N ASP A 375 -24.86 11.02 -6.56
CA ASP A 375 -24.02 10.75 -5.38
C ASP A 375 -22.51 10.89 -5.68
N THR A 376 -22.06 10.50 -6.88
CA THR A 376 -20.66 10.63 -7.27
C THR A 376 -20.29 12.10 -7.46
N ARG A 377 -21.18 12.89 -8.07
CA ARG A 377 -20.97 14.33 -8.30
C ARG A 377 -20.87 15.09 -6.97
N GLU A 378 -21.76 14.79 -6.02
CA GLU A 378 -21.70 15.36 -4.66
C GLU A 378 -20.40 14.98 -3.93
N LYS A 379 -19.97 13.72 -4.03
CA LYS A 379 -18.69 13.26 -3.46
C LYS A 379 -17.49 14.00 -4.05
N LEU A 380 -17.50 14.29 -5.35
CA LEU A 380 -16.43 15.04 -6.01
C LEU A 380 -16.37 16.50 -5.54
N ILE A 381 -17.53 17.16 -5.41
CA ILE A 381 -17.62 18.53 -4.88
C ILE A 381 -17.10 18.56 -3.44
N SER A 382 -17.60 17.68 -2.58
CA SER A 382 -17.17 17.61 -1.17
C SER A 382 -15.67 17.28 -1.04
N ALA A 383 -15.14 16.42 -1.92
CA ALA A 383 -13.71 16.11 -1.92
C ALA A 383 -12.86 17.34 -2.31
N LEU A 384 -13.29 18.14 -3.30
CA LEU A 384 -12.60 19.37 -3.68
C LEU A 384 -12.71 20.46 -2.60
N GLU A 385 -13.86 20.60 -1.93
CA GLU A 385 -14.02 21.52 -0.80
C GLU A 385 -13.04 21.21 0.32
N LYS A 386 -12.86 19.92 0.66
CA LYS A 386 -11.86 19.47 1.64
C LYS A 386 -10.43 19.77 1.19
N VAL A 387 -10.14 19.65 -0.10
CA VAL A 387 -8.83 20.06 -0.64
C VAL A 387 -8.61 21.55 -0.38
N CYS A 388 -9.57 22.40 -0.72
CA CYS A 388 -9.47 23.83 -0.48
C CYS A 388 -9.32 24.16 1.00
N GLU A 389 -10.09 23.53 1.90
CA GLU A 389 -9.96 23.68 3.35
C GLU A 389 -8.52 23.35 3.81
N ARG A 390 -7.94 22.23 3.34
CA ARG A 390 -6.58 21.83 3.74
C ARG A 390 -5.47 22.65 3.13
N THR A 391 -5.75 23.41 2.07
CA THR A 391 -4.79 24.37 1.51
C THR A 391 -4.73 25.67 2.32
N GLN A 392 -5.73 25.95 3.17
CA GLN A 392 -5.74 27.16 4.01
C GLN A 392 -4.58 27.21 4.99
N ASP A 393 -4.11 26.05 5.46
CA ASP A 393 -2.91 25.96 6.30
C ASP A 393 -1.67 26.62 5.65
N PHE A 394 -1.61 26.68 4.32
CA PHE A 394 -0.54 27.36 3.58
C PHE A 394 -0.84 28.85 3.39
N THR A 395 -2.09 29.22 3.07
CA THR A 395 -2.45 30.62 2.81
C THR A 395 -2.48 31.45 4.09
N ASP A 396 -2.85 30.85 5.21
CA ASP A 396 -2.98 31.52 6.50
C ASP A 396 -1.64 31.58 7.25
N SER A 397 -0.64 30.86 6.76
CA SER A 397 0.72 30.91 7.27
C SER A 397 1.30 32.34 7.14
N ALA A 398 1.81 32.87 8.25
CA ALA A 398 2.45 34.18 8.29
C ALA A 398 3.75 34.23 7.45
N TYR A 399 4.35 33.07 7.17
CA TYR A 399 5.61 32.94 6.44
C TYR A 399 5.44 32.60 4.96
N THR A 400 4.19 32.44 4.49
CA THR A 400 3.92 32.26 3.05
C THR A 400 3.91 33.62 2.35
N THR A 401 4.70 33.74 1.28
CA THR A 401 4.78 34.96 0.47
C THR A 401 3.44 35.29 -0.21
N HIS A 402 3.23 36.56 -0.55
CA HIS A 402 2.02 36.98 -1.26
C HIS A 402 1.86 36.27 -2.60
N GLU A 403 2.94 36.10 -3.35
CA GLU A 403 2.96 35.38 -4.62
C GLU A 403 2.54 33.92 -4.47
N HIS A 404 3.11 33.19 -3.49
CA HIS A 404 2.73 31.81 -3.26
C HIS A 404 1.27 31.68 -2.83
N ARG A 405 0.79 32.57 -1.95
CA ARG A 405 -0.60 32.63 -1.51
C ARG A 405 -1.57 32.87 -2.67
N GLU A 406 -1.28 33.85 -3.51
CA GLU A 406 -2.08 34.17 -4.71
C GLU A 406 -2.14 32.98 -5.67
N ASN A 407 -1.00 32.37 -5.96
CA ASN A 407 -0.91 31.20 -6.84
C ASN A 407 -1.71 29.99 -6.32
N ILE A 408 -1.67 29.71 -5.00
CA ILE A 408 -2.47 28.63 -4.39
C ILE A 408 -3.97 28.91 -4.58
N LEU A 409 -4.41 30.14 -4.33
CA LEU A 409 -5.82 30.54 -4.48
C LEU A 409 -6.27 30.43 -5.94
N LEU A 410 -5.47 30.91 -6.89
CA LEU A 410 -5.75 30.80 -8.33
C LEU A 410 -5.86 29.34 -8.79
N LEU A 411 -4.99 28.46 -8.30
CA LEU A 411 -5.05 27.03 -8.63
C LEU A 411 -6.24 26.33 -7.98
N CYS A 412 -6.64 26.72 -6.76
CA CYS A 412 -7.88 26.24 -6.15
C CYS A 412 -9.10 26.65 -6.99
N ASP A 413 -9.16 27.89 -7.45
CA ASP A 413 -10.27 28.37 -8.29
C ASP A 413 -10.26 27.73 -9.68
N ARG A 414 -9.08 27.48 -10.26
CA ARG A 414 -8.95 26.68 -11.49
C ARG A 414 -9.49 25.26 -11.29
N ALA A 415 -9.12 24.56 -10.21
CA ALA A 415 -9.63 23.22 -9.94
C ALA A 415 -11.17 23.19 -9.79
N LYS A 416 -11.76 24.22 -9.16
CA LYS A 416 -13.22 24.39 -9.10
C LYS A 416 -13.83 24.62 -10.47
N LEU A 417 -13.23 25.46 -11.31
CA LEU A 417 -13.70 25.74 -12.66
C LEU A 417 -13.71 24.47 -13.52
N GLU A 418 -12.60 23.74 -13.55
CA GLU A 418 -12.46 22.50 -14.31
C GLU A 418 -13.46 21.44 -13.84
N LEU A 419 -13.66 21.30 -12.52
CA LEU A 419 -14.65 20.36 -11.98
C LEU A 419 -16.07 20.75 -12.41
N ASN A 420 -16.43 22.04 -12.31
CA ASN A 420 -17.74 22.51 -12.74
C ASN A 420 -17.97 22.30 -14.25
N GLN A 421 -16.93 22.45 -15.07
CA GLN A 421 -16.99 22.14 -16.49
C GLN A 421 -17.24 20.65 -16.74
N LEU A 422 -16.51 19.76 -16.04
CA LEU A 422 -16.73 18.32 -16.10
C LEU A 422 -18.16 17.94 -15.69
N LEU A 423 -18.66 18.48 -14.58
CA LEU A 423 -20.02 18.23 -14.10
C LEU A 423 -21.09 18.70 -15.09
N ARG A 424 -20.90 19.88 -15.70
CA ARG A 424 -21.81 20.41 -16.73
C ARG A 424 -21.85 19.50 -17.97
N ILE A 425 -20.71 19.02 -18.43
CA ILE A 425 -20.63 18.09 -19.57
C ILE A 425 -21.29 16.76 -19.23
N ALA A 426 -21.07 16.24 -18.02
CA ALA A 426 -21.72 15.01 -17.57
C ALA A 426 -23.25 15.13 -17.55
N VAL A 427 -23.81 16.23 -17.03
CA VAL A 427 -25.25 16.51 -17.05
C VAL A 427 -25.77 16.65 -18.48
N ASN A 428 -25.04 17.33 -19.36
CA ASN A 428 -25.44 17.51 -20.76
C ASN A 428 -25.43 16.19 -21.54
N MET A 429 -24.46 15.31 -21.29
CA MET A 429 -24.41 13.97 -21.89
C MET A 429 -25.57 13.08 -21.41
N GLU A 430 -26.00 13.21 -20.16
CA GLU A 430 -27.16 12.51 -19.61
C GLU A 430 -28.45 12.93 -20.35
N GLN A 431 -28.60 14.23 -20.64
CA GLN A 431 -29.74 14.78 -21.38
C GLN A 431 -29.65 14.52 -22.90
N HIS A 432 -28.43 14.41 -23.45
CA HIS A 432 -28.17 14.25 -24.88
C HIS A 432 -27.12 13.15 -25.16
N PRO A 433 -27.48 11.86 -25.10
CA PRO A 433 -26.52 10.74 -25.20
C PRO A 433 -25.76 10.60 -26.53
N ASN A 434 -26.22 11.27 -27.59
CA ASN A 434 -25.62 11.20 -28.94
C ASN A 434 -24.64 12.34 -29.22
N SER A 435 -24.33 13.16 -28.24
CA SER A 435 -23.43 14.31 -28.39
C SER A 435 -21.98 13.90 -28.14
N SER A 436 -21.09 14.28 -29.07
CA SER A 436 -19.65 14.00 -29.01
C SER A 436 -18.95 15.02 -28.11
N PHE A 437 -19.24 15.02 -26.81
CA PHE A 437 -18.48 15.81 -25.85
C PHE A 437 -17.21 15.06 -25.42
N ASP A 438 -16.09 15.76 -25.31
CA ASP A 438 -14.80 15.20 -24.87
C ASP A 438 -14.71 15.22 -23.34
N ILE A 439 -15.41 14.27 -22.70
CA ILE A 439 -15.43 14.13 -21.24
C ILE A 439 -14.09 13.64 -20.68
N ASP A 440 -13.35 12.85 -21.45
CA ASP A 440 -12.03 12.34 -21.06
C ASP A 440 -11.02 13.48 -20.92
N SER A 441 -10.97 14.42 -21.87
CA SER A 441 -10.14 15.62 -21.76
C SER A 441 -10.50 16.48 -20.55
N CYS A 442 -11.79 16.57 -20.20
CA CYS A 442 -12.21 17.32 -19.01
C CYS A 442 -11.79 16.62 -17.70
N VAL A 443 -11.84 15.29 -17.66
CA VAL A 443 -11.30 14.49 -16.54
C VAL A 443 -9.79 14.76 -16.40
N ASP A 444 -9.06 14.73 -17.51
CA ASP A 444 -7.61 15.00 -17.52
C ASP A 444 -7.30 16.44 -17.07
N SER A 445 -8.10 17.44 -17.46
CA SER A 445 -7.96 18.82 -17.00
C SER A 445 -8.17 18.98 -15.50
N VAL A 446 -9.16 18.30 -14.91
CA VAL A 446 -9.40 18.31 -13.45
C VAL A 446 -8.22 17.67 -12.71
N VAL A 447 -7.74 16.53 -13.18
CA VAL A 447 -6.58 15.84 -12.60
C VAL A 447 -5.31 16.70 -12.75
N GLY A 448 -5.13 17.35 -13.90
CA GLY A 448 -4.05 18.29 -14.16
C GLY A 448 -4.07 19.47 -13.18
N ALA A 449 -5.22 20.12 -12.98
CA ALA A 449 -5.36 21.21 -12.02
C ALA A 449 -5.05 20.77 -10.58
N ALA A 450 -5.47 19.56 -10.19
CA ALA A 450 -5.11 19.00 -8.88
C ALA A 450 -3.60 18.75 -8.73
N ASN A 451 -2.93 18.26 -9.77
CA ASN A 451 -1.48 18.07 -9.75
C ASN A 451 -0.74 19.42 -9.71
N ASP A 452 -1.17 20.42 -10.48
CA ASP A 452 -0.58 21.76 -10.42
C ASP A 452 -0.70 22.36 -9.02
N LEU A 453 -1.83 22.15 -8.35
CA LEU A 453 -2.02 22.55 -6.95
C LEU A 453 -1.07 21.80 -6.00
N ILE A 454 -0.89 20.48 -6.14
CA ILE A 454 0.13 19.72 -5.37
C ILE A 454 1.51 20.34 -5.56
N ASN A 455 1.89 20.62 -6.81
CA ASN A 455 3.19 21.17 -7.15
C ASN A 455 3.41 22.52 -6.48
N GLN A 456 2.39 23.39 -6.50
CA GLN A 456 2.46 24.69 -5.85
C GLN A 456 2.59 24.58 -4.33
N LEU A 457 1.86 23.66 -3.68
CA LEU A 457 2.02 23.43 -2.24
C LEU A 457 3.43 22.93 -1.89
N VAL A 458 4.03 22.07 -2.72
CA VAL A 458 5.42 21.62 -2.55
C VAL A 458 6.39 22.79 -2.70
N LEU A 459 6.21 23.65 -3.71
CA LEU A 459 7.06 24.83 -3.91
C LEU A 459 6.97 25.79 -2.71
N THR A 460 5.77 26.03 -2.17
CA THR A 460 5.59 26.88 -0.99
C THR A 460 6.25 26.30 0.25
N ALA A 461 6.10 24.99 0.49
CA ALA A 461 6.79 24.32 1.61
C ALA A 461 8.32 24.33 1.42
N GLN A 462 8.80 24.17 0.18
CA GLN A 462 10.22 24.22 -0.15
C GLN A 462 10.82 25.60 0.08
N ASP A 463 10.11 26.68 -0.28
CA ASP A 463 10.54 28.06 -0.04
C ASP A 463 10.74 28.31 1.45
N GLN A 464 9.76 27.97 2.28
CA GLN A 464 9.89 28.09 3.74
C GLN A 464 11.00 27.18 4.31
N ALA A 465 11.09 25.94 3.84
CA ALA A 465 12.12 25.01 4.29
C ALA A 465 13.54 25.44 3.89
N SER A 466 13.70 26.29 2.87
CA SER A 466 14.99 26.82 2.47
C SER A 466 15.63 27.73 3.53
N ASP A 467 14.81 28.29 4.44
CA ASP A 467 15.24 29.12 5.57
C ASP A 467 15.63 28.29 6.81
N LEU A 468 15.34 26.98 6.85
CA LEU A 468 15.66 26.10 7.99
C LEU A 468 17.12 26.16 8.47
N PRO A 469 18.15 26.26 7.60
CA PRO A 469 19.54 26.40 8.06
C PRO A 469 19.76 27.70 8.84
N HIS A 470 19.13 28.79 8.40
CA HIS A 470 19.21 30.08 9.10
C HIS A 470 18.46 30.02 10.43
N LEU A 471 17.23 29.46 10.43
CA LEU A 471 16.45 29.25 11.64
C LEU A 471 17.17 28.36 12.65
N THR A 472 17.81 27.28 12.21
CA THR A 472 18.60 26.41 13.09
C THR A 472 19.72 27.17 13.76
N LYS A 473 20.44 28.02 13.00
CA LYS A 473 21.50 28.87 13.55
C LYS A 473 20.94 29.90 14.55
N LEU A 474 19.85 30.58 14.19
CA LEU A 474 19.17 31.53 15.07
C LEU A 474 18.70 30.87 16.38
N GLY A 475 18.15 29.66 16.30
CA GLY A 475 17.73 28.88 17.47
C GLY A 475 18.91 28.57 18.40
N ILE A 476 20.07 28.20 17.86
CA ILE A 476 21.29 27.99 18.66
C ILE A 476 21.74 29.28 19.34
N GLU A 477 21.70 30.42 18.63
CA GLU A 477 22.06 31.73 19.18
C GLU A 477 21.10 32.14 20.32
N LEU A 478 19.79 31.99 20.13
CA LEU A 478 18.76 32.29 21.14
C LEU A 478 18.90 31.41 22.38
N VAL A 479 19.13 30.12 22.22
CA VAL A 479 19.35 29.19 23.34
C VAL A 479 20.65 29.52 24.09
N THR A 480 21.71 29.89 23.37
CA THR A 480 22.98 30.32 23.97
C THR A 480 22.80 31.63 24.76
N LEU A 481 21.98 32.55 24.25
CA LEU A 481 21.62 33.78 24.95
C LEU A 481 20.82 33.50 26.22
N LEU A 482 19.78 32.67 26.15
CA LEU A 482 18.99 32.23 27.31
C LEU A 482 19.88 31.64 28.41
N ARG A 483 20.80 30.75 28.03
CA ARG A 483 21.77 30.17 28.95
C ARG A 483 22.65 31.23 29.62
N THR A 484 23.17 32.18 28.83
CA THR A 484 24.05 33.24 29.34
C THR A 484 23.32 34.15 30.33
N ILE A 485 22.09 34.56 30.00
CA ILE A 485 21.22 35.35 30.88
C ILE A 485 20.93 34.60 32.18
N ALA A 486 20.59 33.30 32.09
CA ALA A 486 20.32 32.47 33.26
C ALA A 486 21.55 32.30 34.17
N LEU A 487 22.74 32.18 33.57
CA LEU A 487 24.02 32.10 34.30
C LEU A 487 24.45 33.42 34.95
N ASN A 488 24.02 34.57 34.41
CA ASN A 488 24.27 35.90 34.97
C ASN A 488 23.17 36.39 35.93
N HIS A 489 22.04 35.66 36.00
CA HIS A 489 20.91 35.93 36.88
C HIS A 489 20.11 37.18 36.52
N GLU A 490 20.04 37.49 35.23
CA GLU A 490 19.34 38.66 34.69
C GLU A 490 17.86 38.33 34.40
N ILE A 491 17.05 38.13 35.46
CA ILE A 491 15.62 37.69 35.35
C ILE A 491 14.79 38.62 34.45
N ASP A 492 14.97 39.94 34.56
CA ASP A 492 14.20 40.92 33.78
C ASP A 492 14.44 40.78 32.26
N ARG A 493 15.65 40.38 31.86
CA ARG A 493 16.00 40.14 30.45
C ARG A 493 15.61 38.75 29.98
N LEU A 494 15.50 37.79 30.90
CA LEU A 494 15.15 36.41 30.59
C LEU A 494 13.78 36.30 29.93
N GLN A 495 12.79 37.08 30.39
CA GLN A 495 11.44 37.01 29.82
C GLN A 495 11.43 37.48 28.36
N ASN A 496 12.06 38.60 28.03
CA ASN A 496 12.15 39.10 26.65
C ASN A 496 12.87 38.08 25.73
N SER A 497 13.99 37.49 26.20
CA SER A 497 14.68 36.46 25.43
C SER A 497 13.86 35.17 25.29
N ALA A 498 13.02 34.84 26.27
CA ALA A 498 12.13 33.69 26.23
C ALA A 498 11.01 33.90 25.21
N ASP A 499 10.41 35.10 25.16
CA ASP A 499 9.36 35.45 24.20
C ASP A 499 9.89 35.33 22.76
N ARG A 500 11.08 35.86 22.49
CA ARG A 500 11.76 35.72 21.18
C ARG A 500 12.06 34.26 20.82
N PHE A 501 12.42 33.44 21.79
CA PHE A 501 12.64 32.01 21.55
C PHE A 501 11.32 31.27 21.34
N HIS A 502 10.23 31.69 21.98
CA HIS A 502 8.90 31.15 21.76
C HIS A 502 8.39 31.44 20.35
N GLU A 503 8.53 32.68 19.87
CA GLU A 503 8.24 33.05 18.47
C GLU A 503 9.06 32.21 17.49
N HIS A 504 10.32 31.92 17.83
CA HIS A 504 11.16 31.03 17.03
C HIS A 504 10.64 29.58 17.00
N ILE A 505 10.16 29.06 18.14
CA ILE A 505 9.51 27.74 18.20
C ILE A 505 8.26 27.73 17.31
N ASP A 506 7.44 28.79 17.37
CA ASP A 506 6.21 28.89 16.57
C ASP A 506 6.51 28.89 15.06
N HIS A 507 7.59 29.58 14.63
CA HIS A 507 8.04 29.50 13.24
C HIS A 507 8.46 28.07 12.85
N MET A 508 9.22 27.37 13.70
CA MET A 508 9.62 25.98 13.44
C MET A 508 8.42 25.03 13.36
N LEU A 509 7.39 25.24 14.20
CA LEU A 509 6.13 24.48 14.17
C LEU A 509 5.36 24.71 12.88
N GLU A 510 5.36 25.95 12.37
CA GLU A 510 4.68 26.29 11.12
C GLU A 510 5.29 25.55 9.92
N ILE A 511 6.63 25.47 9.85
CA ILE A 511 7.34 24.67 8.83
C ILE A 511 6.97 23.19 8.95
N CYS A 512 6.98 22.63 10.17
CA CYS A 512 6.59 21.24 10.40
C CYS A 512 5.16 20.95 9.91
N LYS A 513 4.23 21.88 10.15
CA LYS A 513 2.84 21.78 9.70
C LYS A 513 2.76 21.70 8.17
N LEU A 514 3.45 22.58 7.45
CA LEU A 514 3.43 22.56 5.98
C LEU A 514 4.09 21.29 5.41
N LEU A 515 5.23 20.87 5.98
CA LEU A 515 5.91 19.62 5.60
C LEU A 515 4.99 18.40 5.78
N ARG A 516 4.24 18.35 6.88
CA ARG A 516 3.25 17.29 7.12
C ARG A 516 2.16 17.27 6.04
N HIS A 517 1.74 18.43 5.54
CA HIS A 517 0.71 18.52 4.49
C HIS A 517 1.16 18.00 3.13
N ILE A 518 2.46 18.07 2.81
CA ILE A 518 3.04 17.60 1.54
C ILE A 518 3.69 16.21 1.63
N ALA A 519 3.82 15.64 2.83
CA ALA A 519 4.42 14.32 3.02
C ALA A 519 3.67 13.23 2.25
N MET A 520 4.36 12.57 1.32
CA MET A 520 3.75 11.69 0.32
C MET A 520 3.54 10.23 0.78
N THR A 521 4.21 9.83 1.85
CA THR A 521 4.11 8.48 2.44
C THR A 521 3.56 8.55 3.86
N GLU A 522 2.93 7.47 4.31
CA GLU A 522 2.44 7.40 5.68
C GLU A 522 3.59 7.49 6.69
N THR A 523 4.75 6.91 6.39
CA THR A 523 5.94 7.02 7.25
C THR A 523 6.36 8.47 7.47
N LEU A 524 6.52 9.24 6.40
CA LEU A 524 6.96 10.64 6.49
C LEU A 524 5.90 11.53 7.14
N GLN A 525 4.62 11.27 6.90
CA GLN A 525 3.53 11.97 7.57
C GLN A 525 3.58 11.77 9.09
N VAL A 526 3.78 10.52 9.53
CA VAL A 526 3.92 10.20 10.96
C VAL A 526 5.16 10.88 11.53
N GLN A 527 6.32 10.80 10.86
CA GLN A 527 7.55 11.45 11.32
C GLN A 527 7.39 12.97 11.46
N ALA A 528 6.86 13.65 10.45
CA ALA A 528 6.61 15.10 10.49
C ALA A 528 5.66 15.48 11.64
N LYS A 529 4.59 14.70 11.85
CA LYS A 529 3.67 14.88 12.99
C LYS A 529 4.41 14.79 14.33
N PHE A 530 5.22 13.75 14.52
CA PHE A 530 5.95 13.58 15.78
C PHE A 530 7.03 14.64 15.99
N ALA A 531 7.69 15.09 14.93
CA ALA A 531 8.59 16.24 15.01
C ALA A 531 7.85 17.49 15.50
N GLU A 532 6.70 17.81 14.92
CA GLU A 532 5.83 18.93 15.34
C GLU A 532 5.44 18.83 16.82
N ILE A 533 4.91 17.66 17.24
CA ILE A 533 4.50 17.42 18.62
C ILE A 533 5.68 17.57 19.59
N ASN A 534 6.82 16.97 19.26
CA ASN A 534 7.98 16.98 20.13
C ASN A 534 8.55 18.40 20.28
N VAL A 535 8.60 19.19 19.21
CA VAL A 535 9.03 20.59 19.26
C VAL A 535 8.10 21.43 20.13
N ARG A 536 6.79 21.25 19.97
CA ARG A 536 5.76 21.95 20.76
C ARG A 536 5.89 21.65 22.26
N ILE A 537 6.30 20.44 22.61
CA ILE A 537 6.38 19.99 24.01
C ILE A 537 7.73 20.32 24.63
N TYR A 538 8.83 20.01 23.95
CA TYR A 538 10.19 20.10 24.51
C TYR A 538 10.86 21.46 24.26
N GLY A 539 10.48 22.19 23.20
CA GLY A 539 11.01 23.53 22.93
C GLY A 539 10.85 24.47 24.13
N PRO A 540 9.63 24.63 24.69
CA PRO A 540 9.39 25.47 25.85
C PRO A 540 10.15 25.03 27.11
N GLN A 541 10.53 23.74 27.22
CA GLN A 541 11.24 23.23 28.40
C GLN A 541 12.64 23.82 28.56
N VAL A 542 13.26 24.33 27.49
CA VAL A 542 14.52 25.09 27.57
C VAL A 542 14.34 26.40 28.33
N ILE A 543 13.21 27.10 28.10
CA ILE A 543 12.84 28.32 28.84
C ILE A 543 12.60 27.97 30.30
N THR A 544 11.80 26.94 30.57
CA THR A 544 11.51 26.46 31.93
C THR A 544 12.79 26.10 32.68
N ALA A 545 13.72 25.38 32.05
CA ALA A 545 15.03 25.05 32.65
C ALA A 545 15.89 26.29 32.89
N SER A 546 15.85 27.28 31.97
CA SER A 546 16.56 28.56 32.13
C SER A 546 16.03 29.37 33.31
N LYS A 547 14.70 29.40 33.49
CA LYS A 547 14.04 30.02 34.65
C LYS A 547 14.45 29.34 35.96
N ALA A 548 14.49 28.00 35.98
CA ALA A 548 14.96 27.24 37.14
C ALA A 548 16.41 27.60 37.53
N LEU A 549 17.32 27.67 36.54
CA LEU A 549 18.71 28.04 36.79
C LEU A 549 18.85 29.49 37.29
N CYS A 550 18.06 30.41 36.73
CA CYS A 550 18.09 31.81 37.14
C CYS A 550 17.65 31.98 38.61
N SER A 551 16.67 31.20 39.08
CA SER A 551 16.26 31.16 40.49
C SER A 551 17.26 30.47 41.42
N TYR A 552 18.10 29.56 40.90
CA TYR A 552 19.05 28.76 41.68
C TYR A 552 20.46 28.80 41.07
N PRO A 553 21.10 29.98 41.08
CA PRO A 553 22.31 30.32 40.31
C PRO A 553 23.52 29.40 40.53
N ASN A 554 23.72 29.02 41.79
CA ASN A 554 24.86 28.24 42.24
C ASN A 554 24.65 26.73 42.10
N SER A 555 23.46 26.29 41.67
CA SER A 555 23.16 24.88 41.59
C SER A 555 23.75 24.24 40.34
N LYS A 556 24.76 23.38 40.54
CA LYS A 556 25.31 22.55 39.45
C LYS A 556 24.23 21.68 38.78
N ALA A 557 23.28 21.15 39.56
CA ALA A 557 22.20 20.31 39.03
C ALA A 557 21.29 21.10 38.06
N MET A 558 20.99 22.37 38.35
CA MET A 558 20.19 23.21 37.43
C MET A 558 20.93 23.49 36.13
N LYS A 559 22.25 23.73 36.20
CA LYS A 559 23.10 23.90 35.01
C LYS A 559 23.08 22.63 34.15
N GLU A 560 23.29 21.47 34.76
CA GLU A 560 23.20 20.17 34.09
C GLU A 560 21.82 19.94 33.44
N ASN A 561 20.74 20.32 34.12
CA ASN A 561 19.38 20.18 33.58
C ASN A 561 19.11 21.08 32.38
N LEU A 562 19.56 22.33 32.42
CA LEU A 562 19.45 23.22 31.26
C LEU A 562 20.19 22.63 30.05
N GLU A 563 21.43 22.17 30.22
CA GLU A 563 22.21 21.59 29.11
C GLU A 563 21.49 20.39 28.47
N VAL A 564 20.87 19.51 29.27
CA VAL A 564 20.13 18.36 28.76
C VAL A 564 18.92 18.77 27.90
N PHE A 565 18.19 19.83 28.25
CA PHE A 565 17.09 20.35 27.42
C PHE A 565 17.60 21.12 26.19
N ILE A 566 18.78 21.76 26.28
CA ILE A 566 19.45 22.37 25.12
C ILE A 566 19.86 21.29 24.10
N ASP A 567 20.43 20.17 24.57
CA ASP A 567 20.78 19.03 23.72
C ASP A 567 19.53 18.44 23.06
N MET A 568 18.42 18.34 23.80
CA MET A 568 17.14 17.92 23.25
C MET A 568 16.64 18.88 22.16
N TRP A 569 16.74 20.19 22.37
CA TRP A 569 16.40 21.19 21.35
C TRP A 569 17.24 21.02 20.08
N GLN A 570 18.56 20.88 20.19
CA GLN A 570 19.44 20.65 19.04
C GLN A 570 19.09 19.37 18.29
N TRP A 571 18.70 18.32 19.01
CA TRP A 571 18.23 17.10 18.39
C TRP A 571 16.93 17.32 17.61
N LEU A 572 15.96 18.06 18.17
CA LEU A 572 14.68 18.37 17.50
C LEU A 572 14.88 19.18 16.22
N THR A 573 15.74 20.19 16.23
CA THR A 573 16.02 20.99 15.01
C THR A 573 16.72 20.16 13.93
N THR A 574 17.61 19.24 14.34
CA THR A 574 18.25 18.28 13.43
C THR A 574 17.23 17.31 12.84
N ASP A 575 16.29 16.83 13.65
CA ASP A 575 15.23 15.91 13.23
C ASP A 575 14.29 16.57 12.20
N ILE A 576 13.85 17.81 12.46
CA ILE A 576 13.08 18.61 11.49
C ILE A 576 13.85 18.77 10.17
N THR A 577 15.13 19.13 10.24
CA THR A 577 15.96 19.32 9.04
C THR A 577 16.07 18.03 8.23
N THR A 578 16.22 16.89 8.90
CA THR A 578 16.31 15.57 8.26
C THR A 578 15.00 15.20 7.59
N ILE A 579 13.89 15.30 8.32
CA ILE A 579 12.54 14.99 7.81
C ILE A 579 12.16 15.93 6.66
N SER A 580 12.47 17.22 6.78
CA SER A 580 12.26 18.21 5.72
C SER A 580 12.97 17.79 4.44
N LYS A 581 14.23 17.36 4.55
CA LYS A 581 15.00 16.91 3.40
C LYS A 581 14.39 15.65 2.79
N ASP A 582 14.05 14.65 3.60
CA ASP A 582 13.47 13.40 3.11
C ASP A 582 12.12 13.62 2.40
N ILE A 583 11.27 14.50 2.93
CA ILE A 583 9.99 14.90 2.32
C ILE A 583 10.22 15.63 1.00
N LEU A 584 11.09 16.63 0.97
CA LEU A 584 11.32 17.45 -0.22
C LEU A 584 12.05 16.69 -1.32
N ASP A 585 13.04 15.85 -0.97
CA ASP A 585 13.72 14.98 -1.93
C ASP A 585 12.71 14.03 -2.58
N LEU A 586 11.84 13.40 -1.78
CA LEU A 586 10.78 12.52 -2.31
C LEU A 586 9.78 13.30 -3.17
N ALA A 587 9.36 14.49 -2.75
CA ALA A 587 8.47 15.34 -3.53
C ALA A 587 9.10 15.72 -4.88
N GLN A 588 10.36 16.17 -4.88
CA GLN A 588 11.09 16.51 -6.10
C GLN A 588 11.29 15.32 -7.05
N THR A 589 11.48 14.11 -6.52
CA THR A 589 11.54 12.91 -7.39
C THR A 589 10.22 12.62 -8.09
N ASN A 590 9.09 12.95 -7.48
CA ASN A 590 7.77 12.80 -8.08
C ASN A 590 7.40 13.96 -9.03
N LEU A 591 8.01 15.14 -8.84
CA LEU A 591 7.75 16.34 -9.65
C LEU A 591 8.59 16.44 -10.92
N LYS A 592 9.74 15.75 -10.99
CA LYS A 592 10.59 15.76 -12.19
C LYS A 592 10.06 14.74 -13.20
N PRO A 593 9.66 15.13 -14.43
CA PRO A 593 9.67 14.20 -15.55
C PRO A 593 11.11 13.71 -15.71
N GLU A 594 11.27 12.39 -15.72
CA GLU A 594 12.51 11.64 -15.64
C GLU A 594 13.68 12.29 -16.40
N LYS A 595 14.55 13.03 -15.69
CA LYS A 595 15.86 13.47 -16.19
C LYS A 595 16.95 12.80 -15.36
N GLN A 596 17.68 11.93 -16.05
CA GLN A 596 18.79 11.10 -15.56
C GLN A 596 19.92 11.94 -14.95
N GLY A 597 20.29 11.57 -13.72
CA GLY A 597 21.49 12.02 -13.02
C GLY A 597 21.96 10.93 -12.07
N TYR A 598 23.11 10.33 -12.40
CA TYR A 598 23.77 9.21 -11.70
C TYR A 598 24.13 9.52 -10.24
N LEU A 599 23.84 8.60 -9.31
CA LEU A 599 24.60 8.39 -8.06
C LEU A 599 24.47 6.90 -7.64
N SER A 600 25.60 6.27 -7.35
CA SER A 600 25.76 4.82 -7.14
C SER A 600 25.29 4.31 -5.76
N LEU A 601 24.78 3.07 -5.76
CA LEU A 601 24.67 2.05 -4.70
C LEU A 601 24.96 2.48 -3.22
N PRO A 602 23.93 2.57 -2.36
CA PRO A 602 24.07 2.51 -0.90
C PRO A 602 24.24 1.05 -0.42
N ARG A 603 25.01 0.84 0.66
CA ARG A 603 25.14 -0.48 1.31
C ARG A 603 24.07 -0.71 2.39
N PRO A 604 23.61 -1.96 2.60
CA PRO A 604 22.89 -2.36 3.81
C PRO A 604 23.78 -2.25 5.05
N GLY A 605 23.28 -1.59 6.10
CA GLY A 605 23.99 -1.33 7.34
C GLY A 605 24.23 -2.57 8.21
N LYS A 606 25.31 -2.53 8.99
CA LYS A 606 25.46 -3.26 10.25
C LYS A 606 25.74 -2.23 11.35
N HIS A 607 25.11 -2.41 12.50
CA HIS A 607 25.31 -1.62 13.71
C HIS A 607 26.79 -1.52 14.13
N GLY A 608 27.20 -0.34 14.59
CA GLY A 608 28.50 -0.13 15.24
C GLY A 608 29.05 1.27 15.05
N THR A 609 29.12 2.03 16.14
CA THR A 609 29.66 3.38 16.28
C THR A 609 31.02 3.60 15.62
N THR A 610 31.15 4.58 14.71
CA THR A 610 32.19 5.64 14.66
C THR A 610 32.13 6.40 13.34
N SER A 611 32.12 7.73 13.45
CA SER A 611 32.00 8.70 12.38
C SER A 611 33.33 8.95 11.66
N LYS A 612 33.55 8.31 10.49
CA LYS A 612 34.45 8.82 9.44
C LYS A 612 33.94 8.43 8.03
N PRO A 613 33.90 9.35 7.05
CA PRO A 613 33.57 9.01 5.67
C PRO A 613 34.74 8.25 5.04
N LEU A 614 34.52 6.97 4.74
CA LEU A 614 35.48 6.13 4.04
C LEU A 614 35.37 6.35 2.53
N LYS A 615 36.51 6.60 1.87
CA LYS A 615 36.61 6.90 0.44
C LYS A 615 36.13 5.73 -0.44
N PRO A 616 35.51 6.00 -1.61
CA PRO A 616 35.12 4.98 -2.57
C PRO A 616 36.36 4.25 -3.13
N THR A 617 36.31 2.92 -3.20
CA THR A 617 37.34 2.09 -3.85
C THR A 617 36.75 1.47 -5.12
N ARG A 618 37.39 1.68 -6.27
CA ARG A 618 36.99 1.14 -7.59
C ARG A 618 37.11 -0.39 -7.64
N LEU A 619 36.23 -1.02 -8.42
CA LEU A 619 36.16 -2.46 -8.68
C LEU A 619 37.01 -2.84 -9.91
N ASP A 620 37.26 -4.14 -10.08
CA ASP A 620 38.09 -4.72 -11.13
C ASP A 620 37.34 -4.81 -12.48
N THR A 621 38.01 -4.49 -13.58
CA THR A 621 37.37 -4.19 -14.88
C THR A 621 36.79 -5.44 -15.56
N GLU A 622 37.39 -6.62 -15.36
CA GLU A 622 37.04 -7.88 -16.03
C GLU A 622 35.67 -8.44 -15.58
N GLU A 623 35.36 -8.34 -14.29
CA GLU A 623 34.09 -8.78 -13.72
C GLU A 623 32.93 -7.93 -14.27
N GLN A 624 33.13 -6.61 -14.35
CA GLN A 624 32.13 -5.66 -14.84
C GLN A 624 31.80 -5.87 -16.32
N GLU A 625 32.79 -6.26 -17.14
CA GLU A 625 32.59 -6.60 -18.55
C GLU A 625 31.71 -7.84 -18.75
N LYS A 626 31.86 -8.85 -17.89
CA LYS A 626 31.04 -10.08 -17.95
C LYS A 626 29.55 -9.80 -17.75
N ILE A 627 29.21 -9.01 -16.72
CA ILE A 627 27.81 -8.62 -16.45
C ILE A 627 27.26 -7.75 -17.58
N ALA A 628 28.09 -6.82 -18.10
CA ALA A 628 27.69 -5.97 -19.22
C ALA A 628 27.40 -6.78 -20.51
N LYS A 629 28.12 -7.89 -20.73
CA LYS A 629 27.85 -8.81 -21.84
C LYS A 629 26.51 -9.52 -21.67
N SER A 630 26.23 -10.11 -20.51
CA SER A 630 24.95 -10.76 -20.23
C SER A 630 23.77 -9.79 -20.30
N GLY A 631 23.97 -8.55 -19.83
CA GLY A 631 22.99 -7.47 -19.98
C GLY A 631 22.73 -7.13 -21.46
N LEU A 632 23.76 -7.04 -22.29
CA LEU A 632 23.61 -6.75 -23.71
C LEU A 632 22.84 -7.87 -24.45
N GLU A 633 23.14 -9.13 -24.15
CA GLU A 633 22.38 -10.27 -24.69
C GLU A 633 20.90 -10.21 -24.27
N MET A 634 20.62 -9.84 -23.03
CA MET A 634 19.25 -9.61 -22.54
C MET A 634 18.54 -8.50 -23.32
N LYS A 635 19.21 -7.39 -23.64
CA LYS A 635 18.66 -6.32 -24.49
C LYS A 635 18.32 -6.78 -25.91
N MET A 636 19.15 -7.64 -26.50
CA MET A 636 18.86 -8.18 -27.83
C MET A 636 17.55 -8.99 -27.82
N ILE A 637 17.32 -9.78 -26.77
CA ILE A 637 16.07 -10.54 -26.60
C ILE A 637 14.88 -9.60 -26.36
N THR A 638 15.06 -8.51 -25.60
CA THR A 638 14.05 -7.44 -25.45
C THR A 638 13.63 -6.87 -26.80
N ASN A 639 14.59 -6.51 -27.67
CA ASN A 639 14.32 -5.97 -29.00
C ASN A 639 13.58 -6.98 -29.89
N GLU A 640 13.97 -8.26 -29.84
CA GLU A 640 13.28 -9.34 -30.57
C GLU A 640 11.83 -9.50 -30.11
N MET A 641 11.61 -9.44 -28.79
CA MET A 641 10.28 -9.57 -28.22
C MET A 641 9.40 -8.35 -28.52
N ASP A 642 9.95 -7.13 -28.49
CA ASP A 642 9.22 -5.93 -28.90
C ASP A 642 8.80 -6.02 -30.37
N ALA A 643 9.72 -6.39 -31.25
CA ALA A 643 9.43 -6.63 -32.67
C ALA A 643 8.39 -7.73 -32.89
N GLU A 644 8.40 -8.79 -32.08
CA GLU A 644 7.37 -9.83 -32.11
C GLU A 644 6.01 -9.30 -31.67
N THR A 645 5.95 -8.50 -30.59
CA THR A 645 4.71 -7.90 -30.10
C THR A 645 4.12 -6.89 -31.08
N ASP A 646 4.95 -6.19 -31.85
CA ASP A 646 4.50 -5.22 -32.85
C ASP A 646 3.83 -5.87 -34.06
N LYS A 647 4.17 -7.13 -34.38
CA LYS A 647 3.44 -7.91 -35.39
C LYS A 647 1.96 -8.09 -35.03
N TRP A 648 1.61 -8.08 -33.74
CA TRP A 648 0.22 -8.16 -33.28
C TRP A 648 -0.53 -6.83 -33.37
N ASN A 649 0.16 -5.68 -33.41
CA ASN A 649 -0.45 -4.34 -33.44
C ASN A 649 -1.17 -4.03 -34.79
N SER A 650 -1.00 -4.87 -35.82
CA SER A 650 -1.65 -4.69 -37.13
C SER A 650 -3.04 -5.33 -37.22
N THR A 651 -3.47 -6.05 -36.17
CA THR A 651 -4.83 -6.57 -36.00
C THR A 651 -5.44 -5.98 -34.74
N THR A 652 -6.53 -5.24 -34.93
CA THR A 652 -7.21 -4.32 -34.02
C THR A 652 -7.77 -4.98 -32.75
N ASP A 653 -6.92 -5.31 -31.77
CA ASP A 653 -7.35 -5.74 -30.43
C ASP A 653 -6.42 -5.13 -29.34
N GLU A 654 -6.79 -3.96 -28.80
CA GLU A 654 -6.11 -3.31 -27.67
C GLU A 654 -6.20 -4.10 -26.34
N ASN A 655 -6.87 -5.25 -26.33
CA ASN A 655 -7.10 -6.10 -25.15
C ASN A 655 -6.32 -7.43 -25.17
N ASN A 656 -5.20 -7.50 -25.90
CA ASN A 656 -4.38 -8.71 -25.88
C ASN A 656 -3.48 -8.76 -24.64
N ASP A 657 -3.95 -9.48 -23.61
CA ASP A 657 -3.23 -9.69 -22.35
C ASP A 657 -1.84 -10.35 -22.55
N ILE A 658 -1.63 -11.17 -23.59
CA ILE A 658 -0.32 -11.77 -23.87
C ILE A 658 0.66 -10.68 -24.31
N VAL A 659 0.23 -9.81 -25.23
CA VAL A 659 1.05 -8.70 -25.76
C VAL A 659 1.35 -7.68 -24.67
N LYS A 660 0.35 -7.28 -23.87
CA LYS A 660 0.53 -6.34 -22.76
C LYS A 660 1.55 -6.84 -21.75
N ARG A 661 1.45 -8.12 -21.37
CA ARG A 661 2.37 -8.74 -20.40
C ARG A 661 3.77 -8.93 -20.97
N ALA A 662 3.89 -9.29 -22.25
CA ALA A 662 5.18 -9.35 -22.94
C ALA A 662 5.85 -7.96 -22.95
N LYS A 663 5.14 -6.89 -23.37
CA LYS A 663 5.67 -5.52 -23.35
C LYS A 663 6.10 -5.06 -21.95
N ASN A 664 5.32 -5.39 -20.91
CA ASN A 664 5.71 -5.12 -19.52
C ASN A 664 7.01 -5.83 -19.14
N MET A 665 7.14 -7.12 -19.47
CA MET A 665 8.37 -7.88 -19.23
C MET A 665 9.55 -7.29 -20.01
N SER A 666 9.32 -6.78 -21.22
CA SER A 666 10.31 -6.08 -22.05
C SER A 666 10.88 -4.87 -21.33
N ALA A 667 9.99 -4.00 -20.85
CA ALA A 667 10.37 -2.79 -20.11
C ALA A 667 11.16 -3.14 -18.84
N MET A 668 10.73 -4.16 -18.10
CA MET A 668 11.43 -4.60 -16.89
C MET A 668 12.84 -5.14 -17.18
N ALA A 669 12.98 -6.01 -18.20
CA ALA A 669 14.28 -6.53 -18.63
C ALA A 669 15.20 -5.40 -19.15
N PHE A 670 14.63 -4.41 -19.82
CA PHE A 670 15.37 -3.23 -20.28
C PHE A 670 15.92 -2.40 -19.11
N SER A 671 15.13 -2.18 -18.04
CA SER A 671 15.63 -1.51 -16.83
C SER A 671 16.76 -2.30 -16.16
N MET A 672 16.69 -3.63 -16.15
CA MET A 672 17.77 -4.50 -15.64
C MET A 672 19.02 -4.46 -16.53
N TYR A 673 18.86 -4.32 -17.85
CA TYR A 673 19.99 -4.06 -18.77
C TYR A 673 20.64 -2.71 -18.47
N GLN A 674 19.85 -1.65 -18.33
CA GLN A 674 20.36 -0.31 -18.03
C GLN A 674 21.17 -0.33 -16.73
N PHE A 675 20.71 -1.07 -15.71
CA PHE A 675 21.47 -1.28 -14.47
C PHE A 675 22.88 -1.85 -14.73
N THR A 676 23.05 -2.80 -15.66
CA THR A 676 24.39 -3.34 -16.02
C THR A 676 25.33 -2.32 -16.65
N LYS A 677 24.78 -1.23 -17.21
CA LYS A 677 25.52 -0.05 -17.70
C LYS A 677 25.67 1.05 -16.64
N GLY A 678 25.03 0.87 -15.49
CA GLY A 678 24.87 1.88 -14.44
C GLY A 678 23.80 2.93 -14.77
N GLU A 679 23.06 2.76 -15.86
CA GLU A 679 22.03 3.67 -16.35
C GLU A 679 20.64 3.24 -15.85
N GLY A 680 19.61 4.04 -16.11
CA GLY A 680 18.21 3.68 -15.84
C GLY A 680 17.73 3.98 -14.42
N SER A 681 16.55 3.46 -14.09
CA SER A 681 15.84 3.76 -12.83
C SER A 681 16.33 2.95 -11.62
N LEU A 682 17.01 1.83 -11.85
CA LEU A 682 17.56 0.96 -10.81
C LEU A 682 18.92 1.51 -10.37
N ARG A 683 19.04 1.97 -9.13
CA ARG A 683 20.26 2.63 -8.61
C ARG A 683 21.02 1.79 -7.60
N THR A 684 20.34 0.83 -6.98
CA THR A 684 20.88 -0.06 -5.95
C THR A 684 20.84 -1.52 -6.39
N THR A 685 21.71 -2.39 -5.84
CA THR A 685 21.62 -3.84 -6.05
C THR A 685 20.31 -4.39 -5.49
N GLN A 686 19.74 -3.73 -4.47
CA GLN A 686 18.45 -4.09 -3.92
C GLN A 686 17.31 -3.74 -4.88
N ASP A 687 17.42 -2.64 -5.64
CA ASP A 687 16.47 -2.28 -6.68
C ASP A 687 16.50 -3.34 -7.79
N LEU A 688 17.69 -3.79 -8.20
CA LEU A 688 17.82 -4.88 -9.17
C LEU A 688 17.15 -6.17 -8.69
N PHE A 689 17.38 -6.54 -7.42
CA PHE A 689 16.76 -7.72 -6.82
C PHE A 689 15.23 -7.60 -6.77
N THR A 690 14.72 -6.44 -6.34
CA THR A 690 13.28 -6.17 -6.30
C THR A 690 12.67 -6.20 -7.70
N GLN A 691 13.37 -5.64 -8.70
CA GLN A 691 12.94 -5.68 -10.10
C GLN A 691 12.91 -7.11 -10.66
N ALA A 692 13.88 -7.95 -10.28
CA ALA A 692 13.91 -9.35 -10.66
C ALA A 692 12.74 -10.14 -10.04
N GLU A 693 12.30 -9.79 -8.82
CA GLU A 693 11.08 -10.35 -8.21
C GLU A 693 9.83 -9.96 -9.00
N TYR A 694 9.67 -8.68 -9.36
CA TYR A 694 8.56 -8.22 -10.19
C TYR A 694 8.57 -8.87 -11.59
N PHE A 695 9.75 -9.02 -12.19
CA PHE A 695 9.91 -9.70 -13.48
C PHE A 695 9.44 -11.17 -13.39
N ALA A 696 9.82 -11.87 -12.32
CA ALA A 696 9.38 -13.25 -12.06
C ALA A 696 7.86 -13.36 -11.82
N GLU A 697 7.26 -12.38 -11.14
CA GLU A 697 5.80 -12.31 -10.95
C GLU A 697 5.05 -12.08 -12.27
N GLU A 698 5.55 -11.19 -13.12
CA GLU A 698 4.92 -10.92 -14.41
C GLU A 698 5.04 -12.12 -15.37
N ALA A 699 6.17 -12.83 -15.34
CA ALA A 699 6.36 -14.09 -16.05
C ALA A 699 5.32 -15.15 -15.63
N ASN A 700 5.04 -15.27 -14.33
CA ASN A 700 3.99 -16.15 -13.81
C ASN A 700 2.59 -15.74 -14.30
N ARG A 701 2.32 -14.44 -14.38
CA ARG A 701 1.05 -13.93 -14.89
C ARG A 701 0.90 -14.22 -16.39
N LEU A 702 1.95 -14.00 -17.20
CA LEU A 702 1.98 -14.36 -18.62
C LEU A 702 1.78 -15.86 -18.81
N TYR A 703 2.44 -16.71 -18.02
CA TYR A 703 2.25 -18.16 -18.04
C TYR A 703 0.77 -18.56 -17.90
N LYS A 704 0.04 -17.96 -16.94
CA LYS A 704 -1.39 -18.25 -16.72
C LYS A 704 -2.26 -17.86 -17.93
N VAL A 705 -2.01 -16.69 -18.50
CA VAL A 705 -2.75 -16.20 -19.68
C VAL A 705 -2.47 -17.09 -20.89
N VAL A 706 -1.21 -17.41 -21.16
CA VAL A 706 -0.84 -18.28 -22.28
C VAL A 706 -1.35 -19.70 -22.07
N ARG A 707 -1.39 -20.20 -20.83
CA ARG A 707 -1.99 -21.51 -20.53
C ARG A 707 -3.47 -21.53 -20.87
N GLN A 708 -4.21 -20.48 -20.53
CA GLN A 708 -5.61 -20.34 -20.91
C GLN A 708 -5.79 -20.26 -22.43
N PHE A 709 -4.95 -19.46 -23.10
CA PHE A 709 -4.92 -19.38 -24.57
C PHE A 709 -4.68 -20.75 -25.22
N SER A 710 -3.77 -21.56 -24.66
CA SER A 710 -3.44 -22.89 -25.20
C SER A 710 -4.66 -23.82 -25.27
N TYR A 711 -5.67 -23.66 -24.42
CA TYR A 711 -6.92 -24.44 -24.50
C TYR A 711 -7.74 -24.12 -25.75
N GLN A 712 -7.64 -22.90 -26.25
CA GLN A 712 -8.32 -22.43 -27.47
C GLN A 712 -7.56 -22.84 -28.75
N VAL A 713 -6.27 -23.17 -28.65
CA VAL A 713 -5.48 -23.66 -29.78
C VAL A 713 -5.89 -25.09 -30.13
N PRO A 714 -6.23 -25.38 -31.40
CA PRO A 714 -6.54 -26.74 -31.86
C PRO A 714 -5.37 -27.71 -31.61
N ALA A 715 -5.68 -28.98 -31.34
CA ALA A 715 -4.66 -30.01 -31.23
C ALA A 715 -3.85 -30.14 -32.53
N GLY A 716 -2.52 -30.07 -32.42
CA GLY A 716 -1.60 -30.12 -33.55
C GLY A 716 -0.18 -29.72 -33.17
N GLY A 717 0.74 -29.72 -34.14
CA GLY A 717 2.15 -29.35 -33.94
C GLY A 717 2.38 -28.01 -33.20
N PRO A 718 1.72 -26.90 -33.59
CA PRO A 718 1.92 -25.60 -32.95
C PRO A 718 1.53 -25.56 -31.47
N LYS A 719 0.46 -26.27 -31.08
CA LYS A 719 0.06 -26.40 -29.68
C LYS A 719 1.10 -27.19 -28.87
N LYS A 720 1.65 -28.25 -29.46
CA LYS A 720 2.70 -29.04 -28.82
C LYS A 720 3.95 -28.20 -28.59
N GLU A 721 4.38 -27.46 -29.61
CA GLU A 721 5.53 -26.56 -29.53
C GLU A 721 5.32 -25.41 -28.52
N LEU A 722 4.11 -24.86 -28.45
CA LEU A 722 3.76 -23.85 -27.45
C LEU A 722 3.91 -24.39 -26.03
N LEU A 723 3.37 -25.59 -25.77
CA LEU A 723 3.43 -26.21 -24.45
C LEU A 723 4.86 -26.63 -24.08
N ASP A 724 5.66 -27.12 -25.04
CA ASP A 724 7.07 -27.49 -24.82
C ASP A 724 7.93 -26.30 -24.34
N HIS A 725 7.60 -25.08 -24.76
CA HIS A 725 8.24 -23.85 -24.26
C HIS A 725 7.59 -23.34 -22.97
N LEU A 726 6.26 -23.32 -22.91
CA LEU A 726 5.50 -22.80 -21.77
C LEU A 726 5.77 -23.58 -20.48
N ASP A 727 5.91 -24.91 -20.56
CA ASP A 727 6.14 -25.77 -19.39
C ASP A 727 7.54 -25.58 -18.76
N LYS A 728 8.45 -24.90 -19.45
CA LYS A 728 9.78 -24.51 -18.91
C LYS A 728 9.72 -23.23 -18.09
N VAL A 729 8.75 -22.34 -18.34
CA VAL A 729 8.64 -21.02 -17.69
C VAL A 729 8.61 -21.11 -16.16
N PRO A 730 7.81 -22.00 -15.52
CA PRO A 730 7.78 -22.10 -14.06
C PRO A 730 9.15 -22.46 -13.45
N THR A 731 9.97 -23.24 -14.15
CA THR A 731 11.31 -23.63 -13.68
C THR A 731 12.23 -22.41 -13.65
N TYR A 732 12.30 -21.64 -14.73
CA TYR A 732 13.12 -20.42 -14.79
C TYR A 732 12.67 -19.35 -13.81
N VAL A 733 11.36 -19.21 -13.60
CA VAL A 733 10.80 -18.31 -12.58
C VAL A 733 11.24 -18.72 -11.17
N GLN A 734 11.19 -20.02 -10.85
CA GLN A 734 11.63 -20.53 -9.54
C GLN A 734 13.13 -20.33 -9.34
N THR A 735 13.96 -20.59 -10.36
CA THR A 735 15.41 -20.37 -10.30
C THR A 735 15.74 -18.91 -10.04
N LEU A 736 15.11 -17.98 -10.75
CA LEU A 736 15.29 -16.54 -10.54
C LEU A 736 14.84 -16.11 -9.13
N GLN A 737 13.68 -16.57 -8.66
CA GLN A 737 13.19 -16.26 -7.31
C GLN A 737 14.08 -16.82 -6.20
N PHE A 738 14.68 -18.00 -6.40
CA PHE A 738 15.64 -18.56 -5.45
C PHE A 738 16.91 -17.72 -5.39
N CYS A 739 17.46 -17.37 -6.56
CA CYS A 739 18.66 -16.55 -6.69
C CYS A 739 18.49 -15.20 -5.99
N VAL A 740 17.33 -14.56 -6.12
CA VAL A 740 17.08 -13.26 -5.48
C VAL A 740 16.92 -13.36 -3.96
N LYS A 741 16.34 -14.46 -3.45
CA LYS A 741 16.09 -14.66 -2.00
C LYS A 741 17.33 -15.08 -1.20
N GLU A 742 18.40 -15.49 -1.86
CA GLU A 742 19.63 -15.92 -1.18
C GLU A 742 20.34 -14.73 -0.51
N SER A 743 20.57 -14.82 0.80
CA SER A 743 21.27 -13.76 1.56
C SER A 743 22.77 -13.83 1.30
N THR A 744 23.37 -12.75 0.78
CA THR A 744 24.82 -12.66 0.53
C THR A 744 25.44 -11.54 1.35
N VAL A 745 26.62 -11.80 1.94
CA VAL A 745 27.36 -10.83 2.75
C VAL A 745 28.76 -10.65 2.18
N GLY A 746 29.14 -9.41 1.87
CA GLY A 746 30.46 -9.07 1.32
C GLY A 746 30.43 -8.77 -0.19
N LYS A 747 31.38 -7.94 -0.64
CA LYS A 747 31.40 -7.38 -2.01
C LYS A 747 31.37 -8.46 -3.10
N SER A 748 32.27 -9.43 -3.03
CA SER A 748 32.39 -10.50 -4.04
C SER A 748 31.14 -11.38 -4.09
N ALA A 749 30.56 -11.73 -2.94
CA ALA A 749 29.32 -12.52 -2.89
C ALA A 749 28.12 -11.76 -3.47
N THR A 750 28.00 -10.46 -3.18
CA THR A 750 26.95 -9.61 -3.77
C THR A 750 27.12 -9.49 -5.29
N PHE A 751 28.36 -9.36 -5.78
CA PHE A 751 28.64 -9.27 -7.21
C PHE A 751 28.26 -10.56 -7.95
N VAL A 752 28.68 -11.71 -7.39
CA VAL A 752 28.30 -13.03 -7.90
C VAL A 752 26.78 -13.16 -7.96
N LYS A 753 26.06 -12.71 -6.93
CA LYS A 753 24.59 -12.72 -6.93
C LYS A 753 24.00 -11.84 -8.04
N VAL A 754 24.53 -10.64 -8.25
CA VAL A 754 24.09 -9.75 -9.35
C VAL A 754 24.29 -10.42 -10.72
N ASP A 755 25.45 -11.03 -10.97
CA ASP A 755 25.73 -11.78 -12.20
C ASP A 755 24.70 -12.90 -12.43
N HIS A 756 24.43 -13.71 -11.39
CA HIS A 756 23.43 -14.77 -11.46
C HIS A 756 22.01 -14.23 -11.72
N VAL A 757 21.60 -13.16 -11.05
CA VAL A 757 20.27 -12.55 -11.27
C VAL A 757 20.11 -12.06 -12.71
N ILE A 758 21.13 -11.39 -13.27
CA ILE A 758 21.09 -10.92 -14.67
C ILE A 758 21.04 -12.12 -15.64
N GLN A 759 21.82 -13.17 -15.37
CA GLN A 759 21.84 -14.36 -16.20
C GLN A 759 20.50 -15.12 -16.17
N GLU A 760 19.88 -15.27 -15.00
CA GLU A 760 18.61 -15.97 -14.85
C GLU A 760 17.44 -15.17 -15.45
N THR A 761 17.44 -13.84 -15.33
CA THR A 761 16.48 -12.99 -16.03
C THR A 761 16.62 -13.15 -17.54
N LYS A 762 17.85 -13.14 -18.08
CA LYS A 762 18.10 -13.37 -19.51
C LYS A 762 17.57 -14.73 -19.98
N ASN A 763 17.84 -15.79 -19.21
CA ASN A 763 17.39 -17.14 -19.53
C ASN A 763 15.86 -17.23 -19.57
N LEU A 764 15.18 -16.65 -18.58
CA LEU A 764 13.73 -16.59 -18.51
C LEU A 764 13.16 -15.78 -19.69
N MET A 765 13.73 -14.62 -19.98
CA MET A 765 13.33 -13.75 -21.09
C MET A 765 13.41 -14.45 -22.46
N ASN A 766 14.47 -15.24 -22.69
CA ASN A 766 14.63 -16.01 -23.92
C ASN A 766 13.49 -17.01 -24.14
N ILE A 767 13.08 -17.73 -23.08
CA ILE A 767 11.96 -18.66 -23.17
C ILE A 767 10.64 -17.92 -23.38
N ILE A 768 10.44 -16.78 -22.71
CA ILE A 768 9.24 -15.96 -22.86
C ILE A 768 9.10 -15.43 -24.29
N SER A 769 10.18 -14.96 -24.90
CA SER A 769 10.21 -14.53 -26.30
C SER A 769 9.71 -15.64 -27.23
N LYS A 770 10.23 -16.88 -27.08
CA LYS A 770 9.78 -18.04 -27.85
C LYS A 770 8.31 -18.37 -27.63
N VAL A 771 7.83 -18.30 -26.38
CA VAL A 771 6.42 -18.52 -26.05
C VAL A 771 5.53 -17.51 -26.79
N VAL A 772 5.90 -16.22 -26.80
CA VAL A 772 5.14 -15.16 -27.46
C VAL A 772 5.14 -15.35 -28.98
N SER A 773 6.27 -15.67 -29.60
CA SER A 773 6.34 -15.97 -31.05
C SER A 773 5.44 -17.14 -31.43
N VAL A 774 5.47 -18.25 -30.69
CA VAL A 774 4.59 -19.40 -30.99
C VAL A 774 3.11 -19.07 -30.74
N CYS A 775 2.81 -18.20 -29.78
CA CYS A 775 1.44 -17.69 -29.58
C CYS A 775 0.93 -16.95 -30.82
N PHE A 776 1.78 -16.16 -31.48
CA PHE A 776 1.43 -15.42 -32.70
C PHE A 776 1.07 -16.37 -33.84
N ASP A 777 1.91 -17.37 -34.07
CA ASP A 777 1.67 -18.39 -35.09
C ASP A 777 0.39 -19.19 -34.82
N CYS A 778 0.09 -19.48 -33.55
CA CYS A 778 -1.14 -20.13 -33.14
C CYS A 778 -2.36 -19.23 -33.40
N ALA A 779 -2.29 -17.95 -33.04
CA ALA A 779 -3.36 -16.97 -33.25
C ALA A 779 -3.70 -16.81 -34.74
N ASN A 780 -2.68 -16.66 -35.60
CA ASN A 780 -2.85 -16.57 -37.06
C ASN A 780 -3.50 -17.82 -37.67
N LYS A 781 -3.19 -19.01 -37.15
CA LYS A 781 -3.82 -20.27 -37.60
C LYS A 781 -5.27 -20.40 -37.12
N ILE A 782 -5.61 -19.90 -35.93
CA ILE A 782 -7.00 -19.86 -35.43
C ILE A 782 -7.83 -18.91 -36.29
N GLN A 783 -7.29 -17.73 -36.62
CA GLN A 783 -7.99 -16.73 -37.45
C GLN A 783 -8.23 -17.28 -38.86
N LYS A 784 -7.23 -17.93 -39.49
CA LYS A 784 -7.39 -18.60 -40.78
C LYS A 784 -8.42 -19.74 -40.77
N LYS A 785 -8.57 -20.48 -39.66
CA LYS A 785 -9.60 -21.53 -39.53
C LYS A 785 -11.01 -20.97 -39.31
N LYS A 786 -11.17 -19.81 -38.65
CA LYS A 786 -12.47 -19.14 -38.51
C LYS A 786 -12.97 -18.54 -39.83
N THR A 787 -12.06 -18.09 -40.71
CA THR A 787 -12.42 -17.64 -42.07
C THR A 787 -12.81 -18.80 -42.99
N VAL A 788 -12.39 -20.04 -42.67
CA VAL A 788 -12.75 -21.26 -43.42
C VAL A 788 -13.83 -22.03 -42.64
N VAL A 789 -15.00 -21.42 -42.49
CA VAL A 789 -16.24 -22.10 -42.07
C VAL A 789 -17.35 -21.70 -43.05
N PHE A 790 -17.44 -22.51 -44.12
CA PHE A 790 -18.61 -22.92 -44.91
C PHE A 790 -19.71 -21.89 -45.25
N THR A 791 -19.72 -21.44 -46.51
CA THR A 791 -20.97 -21.07 -47.21
C THR A 791 -21.68 -22.32 -47.71
N LEU A 792 -22.93 -22.49 -47.32
CA LEU A 792 -23.82 -23.53 -47.83
C LEU A 792 -24.47 -23.02 -49.12
N SER A 793 -24.13 -23.63 -50.26
CA SER A 793 -24.95 -23.58 -51.47
C SER A 793 -25.00 -24.98 -52.08
N ASP A 794 -26.20 -25.57 -52.05
CA ASP A 794 -26.60 -26.80 -52.76
C ASP A 794 -25.84 -28.11 -52.46
N GLY A 795 -25.61 -28.42 -51.18
CA GLY A 795 -25.60 -29.81 -50.72
C GLY A 795 -24.44 -30.71 -51.16
N ARG A 796 -23.29 -30.17 -51.59
CA ARG A 796 -22.04 -30.95 -51.73
C ARG A 796 -20.83 -30.23 -51.14
N TRP A 797 -20.01 -30.96 -50.39
CA TRP A 797 -18.72 -30.50 -49.89
C TRP A 797 -17.66 -30.63 -50.99
N ASP A 798 -17.05 -29.54 -51.44
CA ASP A 798 -15.88 -29.58 -52.31
C ASP A 798 -14.71 -28.78 -51.71
N LEU A 799 -13.53 -29.40 -51.68
CA LEU A 799 -12.27 -28.82 -51.19
C LEU A 799 -11.58 -28.07 -52.32
N GLY A 800 -11.96 -26.81 -52.51
CA GLY A 800 -11.34 -25.92 -53.49
C GLY A 800 -9.99 -25.37 -53.02
N ASN A 801 -8.91 -25.95 -53.55
CA ASN A 801 -7.60 -25.29 -53.66
C ASN A 801 -7.73 -23.99 -54.48
N ASN A 802 -7.31 -22.84 -53.95
CA ASN A 802 -6.68 -21.76 -54.73
C ASN A 802 -6.08 -20.71 -53.77
N LYS A 803 -4.74 -20.63 -53.73
CA LYS A 803 -3.88 -19.71 -54.50
C LYS A 803 -3.92 -18.28 -53.95
N VAL A 804 -2.86 -18.00 -53.19
CA VAL A 804 -2.33 -16.67 -52.88
C VAL A 804 -2.12 -15.92 -54.19
N VAL A 805 -2.68 -14.71 -54.29
CA VAL A 805 -2.19 -13.67 -55.19
C VAL A 805 -1.97 -12.43 -54.34
N ILE A 806 -0.68 -12.19 -54.10
CA ILE A 806 0.08 -11.01 -53.65
C ILE A 806 -0.62 -10.07 -52.67
#